data_AF-A0A9W4WX50-F1
#
_entry.id   AF-A0A9W4WX50-F1
#
_cell.length_a   1.000
_cell.length_b   1.000
_cell.length_c   1.000
_cell.angle_alpha   90.00
_cell.angle_beta   90.00
_cell.angle_gamma   90.00
#
_symmetry.space_group_name_H-M   'P 1'
#
loop_
_entity.id
_entity.type
_entity.pdbx_description
1 polymer ?
#
loop_
_entity_poly.entity_id
_entity_poly.type
_entity_poly.pdbx_seq_one_letter_code
_entity_poly.pdbx_strand_id
1 'polypeptide(L)'
;MGFRGLRGVLASNRDYIEYNKLDDEKIAIQEEVNGNSTKDYDEKQSTNSISSMSDDYELRLDEEKSLIKPATTTFIENDPKNWSDLRKTTILIVVSISGMLSPIANTIFFPAILAVQEELHTTETLINTVVAVFVYIMGIAPLFWASYSDLRGTRRKVYIGASIMFIISAFLCAFASNVWWLMILRAIQAIGSSAVLCIGAGTLSDIYVPTELGTAYGLFYLGFFIGPLIGPLIGGYLTQYIHWRAIFWFLTIYGSVILFIIYLLLPETSRPKQTSNIPLSKIKSEETLLSPSISAKKNYNPLAPISLLRYPNLTLVILYKIWVTSTIYVQNILIPEKFAITYGLSASQTGLVFLAPGIGLMSGSLVGGKLSDYVLRTKMRERGGAYAPELRLHSAWFGSILIPVAYFSFGWLLESEANIVYPLIAMFLGGFGTLMAFNPTSTYLVDSYPTRSASVVALNNFMRALVAGSMSALAAPLNHSIGAGWIFTLMAGVNMFTLFFLILVYYHGKKWRERLQYDKSTLYSCLLVNRFWCSSVVKFLWKQPFQLVKRPNPSLIEIYTSSFSHATKTYLLSEGVYISSINEPKVFDYSSFVRGFRFEDLYESTSLWLQEGYEKGRQIRREPEVIDEKRYDSIVFDDLRIVKLVVHELVKLFFSKIRVLDFLSLNTQRLIGLIDRRFWTHHPGDVQYTPTSFEEFRNSYGFDDLLNIPSYPGANDCLRYLQKFEYGGGSTDGRIMQVLSEISKNLNTLEINFSSWQGKYPDPQMILSLLKAQHLLRRVILRRGTSNCLQALIEGLHSQTSSLNYLEFSGTDFRGHVCLTPVAACVNLQVLVFDRCLGLNNDTVEPLSFATFKKLKKFVFRKSVGFRDLRSNHVIPQSVVHIIGNHNTGNTIRTTLIRNVSMGNHSLGNLSIGNLSMRNSSTGNSSNSSTNNCPSSFNHPLSKMIQNTCGSLKDIRLGRKVWNVRRPPGSIARGSGDFPPSSVLLTISISCPHLNLIETHISRDILPHFLSLLETCQSLQQLHISIGTELMDDEQFWRDLSRKLPQRLKNLMIVIEGTFWLMVVHWLLENCKAPLEILQFPRSGCIDDEYLSLITQYASRLRTLKRLALAKRTKVTNEGLRKALVIFDDISRNGELSIEYEII
;
A
#
# COMPACT_ATOMS: atom_id res chain seq x y z
N MET A 1 50.14 6.82 36.57
CA MET A 1 49.43 7.24 37.81
C MET A 1 47.97 6.80 37.71
N GLY A 2 47.26 6.64 38.84
CA GLY A 2 45.80 6.41 38.85
C GLY A 2 45.34 4.95 38.81
N PHE A 3 45.65 4.17 39.84
CA PHE A 3 45.08 2.83 40.07
C PHE A 3 44.31 2.83 41.41
N ARG A 4 43.17 2.12 41.46
CA ARG A 4 42.22 1.86 42.59
C ARG A 4 40.87 2.57 42.45
N GLY A 5 39.81 1.76 42.57
CA GLY A 5 38.40 2.13 42.39
C GLY A 5 37.54 0.89 42.11
N LEU A 6 37.73 -0.18 42.89
CA LEU A 6 37.20 -1.52 42.62
C LEU A 6 36.60 -2.11 43.89
N ARG A 7 35.45 -2.80 43.73
CA ARG A 7 34.58 -3.48 44.71
C ARG A 7 33.30 -2.71 45.09
N GLY A 8 32.21 -3.23 44.55
CA GLY A 8 30.80 -2.86 44.70
C GLY A 8 30.03 -3.37 43.47
N VAL A 9 30.23 -4.60 42.96
CA VAL A 9 30.08 -5.90 43.64
C VAL A 9 28.64 -5.99 44.20
N LEU A 10 27.66 -6.40 43.39
CA LEU A 10 27.35 -7.77 42.88
C LEU A 10 26.23 -8.43 43.70
N ALA A 11 24.99 -7.97 43.48
CA ALA A 11 23.76 -8.66 43.90
C ALA A 11 22.58 -8.21 43.00
N SER A 12 22.37 -8.85 41.85
CA SER A 12 21.14 -8.74 41.04
C SER A 12 21.09 -9.73 39.86
N ASN A 13 22.23 -10.06 39.25
CA ASN A 13 22.31 -10.96 38.08
C ASN A 13 23.19 -12.19 38.38
N ARG A 14 22.75 -12.99 39.35
CA ARG A 14 22.86 -14.45 39.23
C ARG A 14 21.54 -14.95 38.64
N ASP A 15 21.54 -16.18 38.13
CA ASP A 15 20.53 -16.79 37.26
C ASP A 15 20.67 -16.31 35.80
N TYR A 16 20.67 -17.26 34.85
CA TYR A 16 21.07 -17.17 33.42
C TYR A 16 22.56 -17.28 33.03
N ILE A 17 23.43 -17.93 33.83
CA ILE A 17 24.73 -18.44 33.34
C ILE A 17 24.98 -19.89 33.83
N GLU A 18 24.23 -20.85 33.28
CA GLU A 18 24.52 -22.29 33.48
C GLU A 18 23.94 -23.15 32.34
N TYR A 19 24.50 -23.03 31.13
CA TYR A 19 24.10 -23.89 29.98
C TYR A 19 25.18 -24.13 28.91
N ASN A 20 26.45 -23.80 29.19
CA ASN A 20 27.59 -24.08 28.29
C ASN A 20 28.86 -24.34 29.12
N LYS A 21 28.89 -25.48 29.83
CA LYS A 21 30.05 -25.92 30.63
C LYS A 21 30.18 -27.45 30.73
N LEU A 22 29.75 -28.18 29.69
CA LEU A 22 29.61 -29.65 29.71
C LEU A 22 30.48 -30.42 28.69
N ASP A 23 31.21 -29.71 27.82
CA ASP A 23 32.08 -30.33 26.81
C ASP A 23 33.58 -30.27 27.18
N ASP A 24 34.04 -29.21 27.86
CA ASP A 24 35.47 -29.05 28.24
C ASP A 24 35.89 -29.99 29.41
N GLU A 25 34.96 -30.47 30.25
CA GLU A 25 35.28 -31.36 31.39
C GLU A 25 35.44 -32.84 30.98
N LYS A 26 34.95 -33.25 29.79
CA LYS A 26 35.05 -34.64 29.31
C LYS A 26 36.44 -35.05 28.84
N ILE A 27 37.33 -34.09 28.57
CA ILE A 27 38.71 -34.37 28.16
C ILE A 27 39.65 -34.43 29.39
N ALA A 28 39.32 -33.73 30.49
CA ALA A 28 40.16 -33.70 31.69
C ALA A 28 40.06 -34.97 32.57
N ILE A 29 38.88 -35.59 32.63
CA ILE A 29 38.62 -36.75 33.53
C ILE A 29 39.23 -38.06 32.99
N GLN A 30 39.66 -38.10 31.72
CA GLN A 30 40.13 -39.32 31.07
C GLN A 30 41.62 -39.65 31.30
N GLU A 31 42.38 -38.80 32.02
CA GLU A 31 43.78 -39.07 32.42
C GLU A 31 43.98 -39.44 33.91
N GLU A 32 43.04 -39.14 34.82
CA GLU A 32 43.25 -39.34 36.28
C GLU A 32 42.74 -40.68 36.86
N VAL A 33 42.10 -41.56 36.08
CA VAL A 33 41.49 -42.81 36.62
C VAL A 33 42.35 -44.07 36.37
N ASN A 34 43.44 -43.99 35.59
CA ASN A 34 44.44 -45.06 35.48
C ASN A 34 45.48 -44.97 36.62
N GLY A 35 45.04 -45.16 37.87
CA GLY A 35 45.77 -44.68 39.05
C GLY A 35 45.88 -45.56 40.30
N ASN A 36 45.41 -46.82 40.30
CA ASN A 36 45.48 -47.80 41.43
C ASN A 36 44.64 -47.43 42.69
N SER A 37 44.19 -48.36 43.54
CA SER A 37 43.92 -49.80 43.41
C SER A 37 43.10 -50.32 44.61
N THR A 38 42.64 -51.58 44.53
CA THR A 38 42.33 -52.50 45.65
C THR A 38 41.16 -52.21 46.62
N LYS A 39 40.17 -53.12 46.54
CA LYS A 39 39.56 -53.92 47.62
C LYS A 39 38.29 -53.46 48.37
N ASP A 40 37.21 -54.17 48.02
CA ASP A 40 36.50 -55.15 48.87
C ASP A 40 35.67 -54.72 50.09
N TYR A 41 34.35 -54.71 49.85
CA TYR A 41 33.27 -55.34 50.63
C TYR A 41 32.82 -54.81 52.01
N ASP A 42 31.48 -54.77 52.11
CA ASP A 42 30.60 -54.92 53.28
C ASP A 42 30.56 -53.80 54.38
N GLU A 43 29.40 -53.49 54.99
CA GLU A 43 28.03 -54.02 54.76
C GLU A 43 26.89 -52.98 54.91
N LYS A 44 25.72 -53.40 54.44
CA LYS A 44 24.44 -52.68 54.37
C LYS A 44 23.94 -52.20 55.73
N GLN A 45 23.32 -51.01 55.78
CA GLN A 45 22.05 -50.81 56.53
C GLN A 45 21.27 -49.51 56.25
N SER A 46 21.75 -48.57 55.41
CA SER A 46 21.14 -47.23 55.23
C SER A 46 20.55 -46.95 53.84
N THR A 47 20.07 -47.95 53.12
CA THR A 47 19.62 -47.82 51.70
C THR A 47 18.10 -47.90 51.49
N ASN A 48 17.34 -48.47 52.42
CA ASN A 48 15.96 -48.91 52.17
C ASN A 48 14.86 -47.85 52.41
N SER A 49 15.23 -46.59 52.64
CA SER A 49 14.30 -45.45 52.76
C SER A 49 14.48 -44.39 51.67
N ILE A 50 15.31 -44.67 50.66
CA ILE A 50 15.56 -43.78 49.52
C ILE A 50 14.95 -44.35 48.23
N SER A 51 14.95 -45.68 48.06
CA SER A 51 14.42 -46.35 46.87
C SER A 51 12.95 -46.03 46.58
N SER A 52 12.08 -46.04 47.60
CA SER A 52 10.66 -45.70 47.42
C SER A 52 10.39 -44.23 47.06
N MET A 53 11.42 -43.40 46.94
CA MET A 53 11.33 -42.01 46.47
C MET A 53 12.24 -41.74 45.26
N SER A 54 13.17 -42.64 44.90
CA SER A 54 13.81 -42.64 43.58
C SER A 54 12.87 -43.16 42.51
N ASP A 55 12.13 -44.24 42.79
CA ASP A 55 11.41 -44.98 41.74
C ASP A 55 10.20 -44.17 41.24
N ASP A 56 9.51 -43.47 42.15
CA ASP A 56 8.47 -42.47 41.84
C ASP A 56 9.02 -41.22 41.13
N TYR A 57 10.33 -40.94 41.27
CA TYR A 57 11.03 -39.87 40.56
C TYR A 57 11.55 -40.31 39.19
N GLU A 58 12.01 -41.54 39.01
CA GLU A 58 12.42 -42.07 37.71
C GLU A 58 11.22 -42.36 36.82
N LEU A 59 10.12 -42.92 37.36
CA LEU A 59 8.85 -43.02 36.63
C LEU A 59 8.33 -41.65 36.21
N ARG A 60 8.37 -40.64 37.09
CA ARG A 60 8.04 -39.26 36.71
C ARG A 60 9.02 -38.66 35.71
N LEU A 61 10.31 -38.93 35.81
CA LEU A 61 11.31 -38.42 34.88
C LEU A 61 11.19 -39.10 33.50
N ASP A 62 10.66 -40.31 33.40
CA ASP A 62 10.41 -40.98 32.12
C ASP A 62 9.03 -40.62 31.53
N GLU A 63 8.01 -40.35 32.35
CA GLU A 63 6.81 -39.62 31.89
C GLU A 63 7.16 -38.20 31.43
N GLU A 64 8.00 -37.47 32.15
CA GLU A 64 8.39 -36.10 31.82
C GLU A 64 9.35 -36.03 30.62
N LYS A 65 10.28 -37.00 30.46
CA LYS A 65 11.07 -37.16 29.22
C LYS A 65 10.23 -37.58 28.01
N SER A 66 9.13 -38.31 28.19
CA SER A 66 8.23 -38.69 27.08
C SER A 66 7.20 -37.61 26.74
N LEU A 67 6.85 -36.74 27.70
CA LEU A 67 6.03 -35.54 27.49
C LEU A 67 6.86 -34.36 26.93
N ILE A 68 8.12 -34.18 27.34
CA ILE A 68 9.05 -33.21 26.73
C ILE A 68 9.70 -33.83 25.49
N LYS A 69 8.89 -34.08 24.45
CA LYS A 69 9.41 -34.18 23.09
C LYS A 69 10.09 -32.85 22.75
N PRO A 70 11.39 -32.81 22.38
CA PRO A 70 11.99 -31.58 21.88
C PRO A 70 11.21 -31.15 20.64
N ALA A 71 10.75 -29.90 20.61
CA ALA A 71 9.86 -29.38 19.57
C ALA A 71 10.37 -29.78 18.19
N THR A 72 9.62 -30.65 17.49
CA THR A 72 10.14 -31.46 16.39
C THR A 72 10.74 -30.57 15.30
N THR A 73 12.07 -30.46 15.31
CA THR A 73 12.80 -30.01 14.12
C THR A 73 12.51 -31.07 13.07
N THR A 74 11.55 -30.77 12.19
CA THR A 74 11.15 -31.67 11.11
C THR A 74 12.42 -31.98 10.32
N PHE A 75 12.95 -33.19 10.52
CA PHE A 75 14.20 -33.60 9.93
C PHE A 75 13.98 -33.64 8.42
N ILE A 76 14.40 -32.56 7.75
CA ILE A 76 14.46 -32.53 6.29
C ILE A 76 15.47 -33.61 5.94
N GLU A 77 14.95 -34.75 5.50
CA GLU A 77 15.65 -36.04 5.36
C GLU A 77 16.86 -35.95 4.40
N ASN A 78 16.99 -34.84 3.68
CA ASN A 78 18.11 -34.46 2.83
C ASN A 78 18.49 -32.95 2.94
N ASP A 79 18.55 -32.36 4.14
CA ASP A 79 19.14 -31.01 4.31
C ASP A 79 20.62 -31.00 3.82
N PRO A 80 21.02 -30.12 2.89
CA PRO A 80 22.40 -30.04 2.40
C PRO A 80 23.49 -29.81 3.46
N LYS A 81 23.13 -29.31 4.66
CA LYS A 81 24.07 -29.15 5.80
C LYS A 81 24.41 -30.46 6.49
N ASN A 82 23.52 -31.45 6.39
CA ASN A 82 23.67 -32.75 7.03
C ASN A 82 24.37 -33.78 6.10
N TRP A 83 24.79 -33.37 4.89
CA TRP A 83 25.58 -34.22 4.01
C TRP A 83 26.99 -34.48 4.59
N SER A 84 27.56 -35.65 4.29
CA SER A 84 28.91 -36.00 4.69
C SER A 84 29.95 -35.02 4.14
N ASP A 85 31.01 -34.77 4.91
CA ASP A 85 31.96 -33.70 4.58
C ASP A 85 32.72 -33.98 3.28
N LEU A 86 32.96 -35.25 2.94
CA LEU A 86 33.43 -35.65 1.61
C LEU A 86 32.50 -35.09 0.50
N ARG A 87 31.18 -35.26 0.60
CA ARG A 87 30.21 -34.73 -0.36
C ARG A 87 30.17 -33.20 -0.35
N LYS A 88 30.26 -32.55 0.82
CA LYS A 88 30.39 -31.08 0.93
C LYS A 88 31.66 -30.58 0.23
N THR A 89 32.78 -31.28 0.39
CA THR A 89 34.08 -30.96 -0.21
C THR A 89 34.09 -31.21 -1.72
N THR A 90 33.51 -32.31 -2.22
CA THR A 90 33.37 -32.54 -3.67
C THR A 90 32.54 -31.42 -4.33
N ILE A 91 31.41 -31.05 -3.73
CA ILE A 91 30.56 -29.96 -4.26
C ILE A 91 31.31 -28.62 -4.19
N LEU A 92 32.02 -28.35 -3.10
CA LEU A 92 32.89 -27.17 -2.97
C LEU A 92 33.93 -27.13 -4.09
N ILE A 93 34.66 -28.21 -4.35
CA ILE A 93 35.66 -28.29 -5.41
C ILE A 93 35.03 -28.06 -6.79
N VAL A 94 33.93 -28.75 -7.12
CA VAL A 94 33.20 -28.59 -8.39
C VAL A 94 32.76 -27.14 -8.59
N VAL A 95 32.16 -26.51 -7.58
CA VAL A 95 31.71 -25.11 -7.61
C VAL A 95 32.89 -24.13 -7.68
N SER A 96 34.04 -24.46 -7.09
CA SER A 96 35.26 -23.63 -7.11
C SER A 96 35.94 -23.63 -8.48
N ILE A 97 36.13 -24.81 -9.09
CA ILE A 97 36.69 -24.96 -10.44
C ILE A 97 35.72 -24.37 -11.47
N SER A 98 34.41 -24.58 -11.30
CA SER A 98 33.39 -23.89 -12.11
C SER A 98 33.50 -22.37 -11.95
N GLY A 99 33.74 -21.88 -10.73
CA GLY A 99 33.90 -20.46 -10.41
C GLY A 99 35.05 -19.80 -11.18
N MET A 100 36.09 -20.56 -11.51
CA MET A 100 37.23 -20.12 -12.33
C MET A 100 36.84 -19.73 -13.76
N LEU A 101 35.72 -20.23 -14.30
CA LEU A 101 35.32 -20.10 -15.71
C LEU A 101 35.09 -18.64 -16.15
N SER A 102 34.57 -17.78 -15.28
CA SER A 102 34.37 -16.36 -15.59
C SER A 102 35.67 -15.53 -15.55
N PRO A 103 36.49 -15.56 -14.47
CA PRO A 103 37.73 -14.80 -14.44
C PRO A 103 38.79 -15.35 -15.41
N ILE A 104 38.87 -16.66 -15.67
CA ILE A 104 39.82 -17.19 -16.68
C ILE A 104 39.47 -16.67 -18.08
N ALA A 105 38.19 -16.65 -18.47
CA ALA A 105 37.74 -16.12 -19.76
C ALA A 105 37.95 -14.61 -19.94
N ASN A 106 37.96 -13.85 -18.84
CA ASN A 106 38.36 -12.45 -18.84
C ASN A 106 39.88 -12.29 -18.99
N THR A 107 40.65 -12.95 -18.12
CA THR A 107 42.09 -12.69 -17.96
C THR A 107 42.99 -13.32 -19.02
N ILE A 108 42.59 -14.44 -19.62
CA ILE A 108 43.30 -15.09 -20.74
C ILE A 108 43.54 -14.18 -21.95
N PHE A 109 42.80 -13.08 -22.05
CA PHE A 109 42.90 -12.14 -23.15
C PHE A 109 43.94 -11.04 -22.95
N PHE A 110 44.40 -10.75 -21.73
CA PHE A 110 45.28 -9.59 -21.49
C PHE A 110 46.57 -9.64 -22.35
N PRO A 111 47.31 -10.76 -22.46
CA PRO A 111 48.49 -10.83 -23.33
C PRO A 111 48.17 -10.86 -24.83
N ALA A 112 46.90 -11.01 -25.20
CA ALA A 112 46.44 -11.03 -26.59
C ALA A 112 46.01 -9.66 -27.12
N ILE A 113 45.85 -8.65 -26.25
CA ILE A 113 45.33 -7.31 -26.60
C ILE A 113 46.07 -6.70 -27.80
N LEU A 114 47.41 -6.70 -27.77
CA LEU A 114 48.23 -6.10 -28.83
C LEU A 114 48.10 -6.84 -30.17
N ALA A 115 48.14 -8.18 -30.16
CA ALA A 115 47.98 -8.98 -31.37
C ALA A 115 46.58 -8.85 -32.00
N VAL A 116 45.55 -8.72 -31.18
CA VAL A 116 44.16 -8.50 -31.63
C VAL A 116 43.97 -7.08 -32.17
N GLN A 117 44.68 -6.09 -31.63
CA GLN A 117 44.71 -4.71 -32.10
C GLN A 117 45.30 -4.60 -33.50
N GLU A 118 46.40 -5.32 -33.73
CA GLU A 118 47.11 -5.36 -35.01
C GLU A 118 46.28 -6.07 -36.08
N GLU A 119 45.81 -7.31 -35.85
CA GLU A 119 45.04 -8.08 -36.86
C GLU A 119 43.70 -7.44 -37.22
N LEU A 120 42.96 -6.90 -36.23
CA LEU A 120 41.65 -6.32 -36.47
C LEU A 120 41.71 -4.83 -36.85
N HIS A 121 42.92 -4.25 -36.94
CA HIS A 121 43.19 -2.86 -37.31
C HIS A 121 42.36 -1.83 -36.51
N THR A 122 42.48 -1.85 -35.17
CA THR A 122 41.66 -1.00 -34.28
C THR A 122 42.49 -0.21 -33.25
N THR A 123 41.83 0.71 -32.55
CA THR A 123 42.46 1.45 -31.44
C THR A 123 42.48 0.61 -30.17
N GLU A 124 43.57 0.77 -29.42
CA GLU A 124 43.78 0.21 -28.08
C GLU A 124 42.60 0.52 -27.12
N THR A 125 42.07 1.75 -27.18
CA THR A 125 40.87 2.19 -26.45
C THR A 125 39.61 1.37 -26.76
N LEU A 126 39.45 0.90 -28.01
CA LEU A 126 38.28 0.10 -28.42
C LEU A 126 38.41 -1.35 -27.91
N ILE A 127 39.62 -1.90 -27.85
CA ILE A 127 39.85 -3.26 -27.30
C ILE A 127 39.80 -3.27 -25.77
N ASN A 128 40.31 -2.23 -25.10
CA ASN A 128 40.05 -2.03 -23.67
C ASN A 128 38.55 -1.85 -23.39
N THR A 129 37.78 -1.31 -24.34
CA THR A 129 36.31 -1.30 -24.28
C THR A 129 35.70 -2.69 -24.45
N VAL A 130 36.26 -3.60 -25.26
CA VAL A 130 35.82 -5.02 -25.32
C VAL A 130 35.97 -5.69 -23.95
N VAL A 131 37.09 -5.46 -23.26
CA VAL A 131 37.31 -5.97 -21.89
C VAL A 131 36.32 -5.32 -20.92
N ALA A 132 36.14 -3.99 -20.97
CA ALA A 132 35.18 -3.29 -20.14
C ALA A 132 33.74 -3.81 -20.31
N VAL A 133 33.30 -4.08 -21.54
CA VAL A 133 31.98 -4.66 -21.85
C VAL A 133 31.83 -6.07 -21.25
N PHE A 134 32.85 -6.92 -21.34
CA PHE A 134 32.83 -8.22 -20.66
C PHE A 134 32.65 -8.03 -19.14
N VAL A 135 33.40 -7.11 -18.53
CA VAL A 135 33.32 -6.83 -17.08
C VAL A 135 31.95 -6.27 -16.67
N TYR A 136 31.41 -5.27 -17.38
CA TYR A 136 30.09 -4.70 -17.12
C TYR A 136 29.01 -5.80 -17.11
N ILE A 137 28.99 -6.65 -18.14
CA ILE A 137 27.97 -7.69 -18.29
C ILE A 137 28.18 -8.83 -17.28
N MET A 138 29.43 -9.15 -16.93
CA MET A 138 29.78 -10.05 -15.81
C MET A 138 29.26 -9.54 -14.46
N GLY A 139 29.07 -8.22 -14.32
CA GLY A 139 28.42 -7.58 -13.17
C GLY A 139 26.90 -7.59 -13.20
N ILE A 140 26.30 -7.32 -14.36
CA ILE A 140 24.84 -7.14 -14.52
C ILE A 140 24.11 -8.49 -14.51
N ALA A 141 24.59 -9.48 -15.27
CA ALA A 141 23.91 -10.77 -15.42
C ALA A 141 23.67 -11.56 -14.11
N PRO A 142 24.57 -11.53 -13.10
CA PRO A 142 24.31 -12.10 -11.77
C PRO A 142 23.01 -11.65 -11.09
N LEU A 143 22.54 -10.42 -11.32
CA LEU A 143 21.28 -9.93 -10.75
C LEU A 143 20.07 -10.72 -11.28
N PHE A 144 20.11 -11.08 -12.57
CA PHE A 144 19.09 -11.88 -13.24
C PHE A 144 19.18 -13.35 -12.81
N TRP A 145 20.40 -13.92 -12.84
CA TRP A 145 20.64 -15.31 -12.47
C TRP A 145 20.31 -15.63 -11.00
N ALA A 146 20.75 -14.78 -10.06
CA ALA A 146 20.41 -14.95 -8.65
C ALA A 146 18.89 -14.89 -8.44
N SER A 147 18.23 -13.84 -8.95
CA SER A 147 16.78 -13.66 -8.82
C SER A 147 15.97 -14.81 -9.42
N TYR A 148 16.38 -15.33 -10.58
CA TYR A 148 15.77 -16.50 -11.21
C TYR A 148 15.91 -17.75 -10.32
N SER A 149 17.10 -18.00 -9.77
CA SER A 149 17.37 -19.16 -8.91
C SER A 149 16.61 -19.08 -7.57
N ASP A 150 16.57 -17.91 -6.93
CA ASP A 150 15.84 -17.64 -5.67
C ASP A 150 14.32 -17.75 -5.84
N LEU A 151 13.80 -17.44 -7.03
CA LEU A 151 12.38 -17.57 -7.34
C LEU A 151 11.98 -19.02 -7.64
N ARG A 152 12.66 -19.68 -8.57
CA ARG A 152 12.32 -21.06 -9.00
C ARG A 152 12.82 -22.16 -8.08
N GLY A 153 13.74 -21.87 -7.16
CA GLY A 153 14.31 -22.90 -6.27
C GLY A 153 15.19 -23.89 -7.02
N THR A 154 15.90 -23.45 -8.07
CA THR A 154 16.75 -24.33 -8.89
C THR A 154 18.10 -23.68 -9.17
N ARG A 155 19.20 -24.26 -8.66
CA ARG A 155 20.58 -23.82 -8.89
C ARG A 155 21.24 -24.65 -9.99
N ARG A 156 21.14 -25.99 -9.94
CA ARG A 156 21.76 -26.91 -10.92
C ARG A 156 21.36 -26.56 -12.37
N LYS A 157 20.06 -26.29 -12.59
CA LYS A 157 19.54 -25.90 -13.91
C LYS A 157 20.15 -24.60 -14.45
N VAL A 158 20.49 -23.66 -13.57
CA VAL A 158 21.06 -22.37 -13.98
C VAL A 158 22.55 -22.49 -14.30
N TYR A 159 23.32 -23.26 -13.53
CA TYR A 159 24.71 -23.58 -13.89
C TYR A 159 24.79 -24.22 -15.30
N ILE A 160 23.93 -25.20 -15.58
CA ILE A 160 23.86 -25.88 -16.89
C ILE A 160 23.52 -24.89 -18.01
N GLY A 161 22.43 -24.13 -17.89
CA GLY A 161 22.00 -23.19 -18.93
C GLY A 161 23.02 -22.06 -19.19
N ALA A 162 23.64 -21.54 -18.14
CA ALA A 162 24.65 -20.49 -18.26
C ALA A 162 25.97 -21.03 -18.88
N SER A 163 26.40 -22.23 -18.51
CA SER A 163 27.57 -22.90 -19.11
C SER A 163 27.35 -23.22 -20.60
N ILE A 164 26.16 -23.68 -21.00
CA ILE A 164 25.82 -23.90 -22.42
C ILE A 164 25.95 -22.59 -23.22
N MET A 165 25.40 -21.49 -22.71
CA MET A 165 25.50 -20.17 -23.37
C MET A 165 26.95 -19.66 -23.44
N PHE A 166 27.76 -19.93 -22.41
CA PHE A 166 29.19 -19.65 -22.45
C PHE A 166 29.93 -20.44 -23.54
N ILE A 167 29.66 -21.74 -23.67
CA ILE A 167 30.32 -22.62 -24.68
C ILE A 167 29.97 -22.17 -26.09
N ILE A 168 28.68 -21.95 -26.40
CA ILE A 168 28.22 -21.48 -27.71
C ILE A 168 28.86 -20.13 -28.06
N SER A 169 28.90 -19.22 -27.09
CA SER A 169 29.50 -17.89 -27.26
C SER A 169 31.02 -17.95 -27.43
N ALA A 170 31.72 -18.80 -26.68
CA ALA A 170 33.15 -19.03 -26.83
C ALA A 170 33.49 -19.59 -28.22
N PHE A 171 32.73 -20.58 -28.70
CA PHE A 171 32.89 -21.15 -30.04
C PHE A 171 32.75 -20.07 -31.12
N LEU A 172 31.70 -19.24 -31.03
CA LEU A 172 31.47 -18.15 -31.99
C LEU A 172 32.58 -17.08 -31.97
N CYS A 173 33.18 -16.78 -30.81
CA CYS A 173 34.27 -15.81 -30.69
C CYS A 173 35.51 -16.19 -31.54
N ALA A 174 35.79 -17.48 -31.75
CA ALA A 174 36.92 -17.93 -32.57
C ALA A 174 36.80 -17.48 -34.05
N PHE A 175 35.56 -17.32 -34.53
CA PHE A 175 35.23 -16.88 -35.89
C PHE A 175 35.05 -15.36 -36.03
N ALA A 176 35.37 -14.57 -34.98
CA ALA A 176 35.22 -13.12 -35.06
C ALA A 176 36.16 -12.49 -36.10
N SER A 177 35.61 -11.67 -36.99
CA SER A 177 36.31 -10.96 -38.07
C SER A 177 36.35 -9.43 -37.88
N ASN A 178 35.72 -8.91 -36.82
CA ASN A 178 35.64 -7.49 -36.52
C ASN A 178 35.46 -7.30 -35.00
N VAL A 179 36.07 -6.25 -34.44
CA VAL A 179 35.99 -5.94 -32.99
C VAL A 179 34.54 -5.75 -32.50
N TRP A 180 33.63 -5.21 -33.31
CA TRP A 180 32.21 -5.08 -32.91
C TRP A 180 31.53 -6.44 -32.72
N TRP A 181 31.82 -7.41 -33.59
CA TRP A 181 31.28 -8.76 -33.47
C TRP A 181 31.92 -9.51 -32.29
N LEU A 182 33.24 -9.35 -32.10
CA LEU A 182 33.93 -9.84 -30.92
C LEU A 182 33.32 -9.25 -29.63
N MET A 183 33.03 -7.95 -29.59
CA MET A 183 32.43 -7.27 -28.43
C MET A 183 31.04 -7.81 -28.07
N ILE A 184 30.17 -8.01 -29.07
CA ILE A 184 28.82 -8.58 -28.87
C ILE A 184 28.91 -10.02 -28.35
N LEU A 185 29.75 -10.85 -28.97
CA LEU A 185 29.93 -12.23 -28.53
C LEU A 185 30.54 -12.29 -27.12
N ARG A 186 31.53 -11.45 -26.80
CA ARG A 186 32.09 -11.31 -25.44
C ARG A 186 31.06 -10.90 -24.40
N ALA A 187 30.11 -10.03 -24.74
CA ALA A 187 29.00 -9.71 -23.85
C ALA A 187 28.19 -10.98 -23.52
N ILE A 188 27.79 -11.77 -24.53
CA ILE A 188 27.06 -13.03 -24.33
C ILE A 188 27.88 -14.02 -23.48
N GLN A 189 29.20 -14.10 -23.71
CA GLN A 189 30.13 -14.95 -22.95
C GLN A 189 30.18 -14.56 -21.46
N ALA A 190 30.10 -13.27 -21.16
CA ALA A 190 30.02 -12.75 -19.80
C ALA A 190 28.67 -13.07 -19.12
N ILE A 191 27.54 -13.05 -19.84
CA ILE A 191 26.24 -13.50 -19.30
C ILE A 191 26.33 -14.99 -18.92
N GLY A 192 26.90 -15.84 -19.78
CA GLY A 192 27.03 -17.28 -19.53
C GLY A 192 27.97 -17.62 -18.37
N SER A 193 29.13 -16.95 -18.28
CA SER A 193 30.12 -17.29 -17.25
C SER A 193 29.79 -16.77 -15.84
N SER A 194 29.11 -15.62 -15.74
CA SER A 194 28.93 -14.90 -14.47
C SER A 194 27.93 -15.54 -13.48
N ALA A 195 27.02 -16.39 -13.95
CA ALA A 195 26.04 -17.09 -13.11
C ALA A 195 26.70 -17.83 -11.93
N VAL A 196 27.83 -18.48 -12.21
CA VAL A 196 28.53 -19.37 -11.28
C VAL A 196 28.96 -18.65 -10.00
N LEU A 197 29.36 -17.37 -10.10
CA LEU A 197 29.89 -16.60 -8.96
C LEU A 197 28.79 -16.25 -7.92
N CYS A 198 27.59 -15.89 -8.37
CA CYS A 198 26.49 -15.56 -7.45
C CYS A 198 25.78 -16.82 -6.93
N ILE A 199 25.63 -17.85 -7.76
CA ILE A 199 24.96 -19.10 -7.37
C ILE A 199 25.88 -19.99 -6.53
N GLY A 200 27.20 -19.97 -6.77
CA GLY A 200 28.20 -20.63 -5.92
C GLY A 200 28.18 -20.09 -4.49
N ALA A 201 28.12 -18.76 -4.33
CA ALA A 201 27.90 -18.12 -3.04
C ALA A 201 26.58 -18.54 -2.36
N GLY A 202 25.50 -18.72 -3.12
CA GLY A 202 24.26 -19.31 -2.60
C GLY A 202 24.47 -20.75 -2.10
N THR A 203 24.92 -21.64 -2.98
CA THR A 203 25.22 -23.06 -2.69
C THR A 203 26.11 -23.25 -1.45
N LEU A 204 27.12 -22.40 -1.26
CA LEU A 204 27.96 -22.38 -0.05
C LEU A 204 27.14 -22.11 1.23
N SER A 205 26.28 -21.08 1.22
CA SER A 205 25.47 -20.70 2.39
C SER A 205 24.38 -21.72 2.76
N ASP A 206 23.98 -22.56 1.80
CA ASP A 206 23.03 -23.66 2.01
C ASP A 206 23.67 -24.94 2.56
N ILE A 207 24.97 -25.17 2.32
CA ILE A 207 25.72 -26.38 2.71
C ILE A 207 26.53 -26.19 3.99
N TYR A 208 27.09 -25.01 4.25
CA TYR A 208 27.97 -24.79 5.40
C TYR A 208 27.31 -24.02 6.56
N VAL A 209 27.84 -24.20 7.77
CA VAL A 209 27.45 -23.47 8.99
C VAL A 209 28.28 -22.17 9.09
N PRO A 210 27.76 -21.04 9.62
CA PRO A 210 28.49 -19.76 9.62
C PRO A 210 29.89 -19.78 10.26
N THR A 211 30.16 -20.72 11.16
CA THR A 211 31.44 -20.98 11.86
C THR A 211 32.54 -21.60 10.98
N GLU A 212 32.17 -22.11 9.80
CA GLU A 212 33.05 -22.76 8.80
C GLU A 212 32.99 -22.07 7.44
N LEU A 213 31.93 -21.27 7.22
CA LEU A 213 31.63 -20.57 5.97
C LEU A 213 32.80 -19.68 5.50
N GLY A 214 33.64 -19.16 6.40
CA GLY A 214 34.82 -18.37 6.04
C GLY A 214 35.90 -19.18 5.33
N THR A 215 36.24 -20.34 5.87
CA THR A 215 37.17 -21.31 5.27
C THR A 215 36.61 -21.86 3.95
N ALA A 216 35.30 -22.15 3.89
CA ALA A 216 34.63 -22.56 2.65
C ALA A 216 34.69 -21.48 1.56
N TYR A 217 34.46 -20.20 1.91
CA TYR A 217 34.66 -19.08 0.97
C TYR A 217 36.13 -18.89 0.58
N GLY A 218 37.09 -19.14 1.47
CA GLY A 218 38.52 -19.07 1.16
C GLY A 218 38.94 -20.08 0.09
N LEU A 219 38.39 -21.30 0.13
CA LEU A 219 38.59 -22.34 -0.89
C LEU A 219 37.82 -22.04 -2.19
N PHE A 220 36.59 -21.50 -2.11
CA PHE A 220 35.85 -21.06 -3.29
C PHE A 220 36.55 -19.93 -4.04
N TYR A 221 37.02 -18.91 -3.31
CA TYR A 221 37.79 -17.83 -3.90
C TYR A 221 39.19 -18.27 -4.34
N LEU A 222 39.81 -19.29 -3.73
CA LEU A 222 41.02 -19.90 -4.28
C LEU A 222 40.77 -20.43 -5.71
N GLY A 223 39.71 -21.22 -5.93
CA GLY A 223 39.34 -21.69 -7.27
C GLY A 223 39.06 -20.54 -8.25
N PHE A 224 38.32 -19.52 -7.82
CA PHE A 224 38.07 -18.33 -8.62
C PHE A 224 39.37 -17.59 -9.02
N PHE A 225 40.29 -17.40 -8.08
CA PHE A 225 41.53 -16.62 -8.28
C PHE A 225 42.72 -17.42 -8.84
N ILE A 226 42.59 -18.73 -9.05
CA ILE A 226 43.48 -19.50 -9.96
C ILE A 226 43.25 -19.08 -11.43
N GLY A 227 42.05 -18.61 -11.78
CA GLY A 227 41.73 -18.15 -13.14
C GLY A 227 42.64 -17.02 -13.64
N PRO A 228 42.80 -15.92 -12.88
CA PRO A 228 43.76 -14.85 -13.16
C PRO A 228 45.24 -15.25 -13.11
N LEU A 229 45.61 -16.38 -12.49
CA LEU A 229 46.97 -16.94 -12.55
C LEU A 229 47.19 -17.65 -13.90
N ILE A 230 46.36 -18.67 -14.18
CA ILE A 230 46.57 -19.60 -15.29
C ILE A 230 46.08 -19.02 -16.62
N GLY A 231 45.06 -18.16 -16.59
CA GLY A 231 44.49 -17.52 -17.78
C GLY A 231 45.54 -16.79 -18.61
N PRO A 232 46.20 -15.73 -18.11
CA PRO A 232 47.19 -14.99 -18.88
C PRO A 232 48.38 -15.85 -19.30
N LEU A 233 48.81 -16.83 -18.47
CA LEU A 233 49.86 -17.77 -18.84
C LEU A 233 49.49 -18.54 -20.12
N ILE A 234 48.32 -19.21 -20.13
CA ILE A 234 47.84 -19.96 -21.30
C ILE A 234 47.58 -19.01 -22.47
N GLY A 235 47.00 -17.83 -22.22
CA GLY A 235 46.70 -16.84 -23.25
C GLY A 235 47.93 -16.32 -23.99
N GLY A 236 49.00 -16.02 -23.26
CA GLY A 236 50.28 -15.58 -23.83
C GLY A 236 50.93 -16.64 -24.73
N TYR A 237 50.98 -17.90 -24.27
CA TYR A 237 51.51 -18.99 -25.09
C TYR A 237 50.62 -19.31 -26.30
N LEU A 238 49.29 -19.37 -26.14
CA LEU A 238 48.36 -19.59 -27.27
C LEU A 238 48.44 -18.47 -28.31
N THR A 239 48.62 -17.22 -27.87
CA THR A 239 48.76 -16.06 -28.77
C THR A 239 50.08 -16.12 -29.53
N GLN A 240 51.20 -16.38 -28.85
CA GLN A 240 52.54 -16.32 -29.45
C GLN A 240 52.87 -17.51 -30.36
N TYR A 241 52.36 -18.71 -30.07
CA TYR A 241 52.72 -19.94 -30.78
C TYR A 241 51.62 -20.50 -31.71
N ILE A 242 50.39 -19.98 -31.64
CA ILE A 242 49.27 -20.46 -32.47
C ILE A 242 48.50 -19.27 -33.06
N HIS A 243 47.67 -18.61 -32.25
CA HIS A 243 46.86 -17.44 -32.59
C HIS A 243 46.07 -17.00 -31.36
N TRP A 244 45.72 -15.72 -31.24
CA TRP A 244 44.74 -15.27 -30.24
C TRP A 244 43.38 -15.98 -30.37
N ARG A 245 43.02 -16.45 -31.58
CA ARG A 245 41.78 -17.23 -31.83
C ARG A 245 41.77 -18.58 -31.09
N ALA A 246 42.95 -19.16 -30.83
CA ALA A 246 43.07 -20.43 -30.09
C ALA A 246 42.61 -20.32 -28.63
N ILE A 247 42.63 -19.13 -28.03
CA ILE A 247 42.06 -18.83 -26.71
C ILE A 247 40.58 -19.24 -26.66
N PHE A 248 39.82 -18.97 -27.72
CA PHE A 248 38.39 -19.24 -27.74
C PHE A 248 38.08 -20.72 -27.92
N TRP A 249 38.88 -21.44 -28.69
CA TRP A 249 38.84 -22.91 -28.74
C TRP A 249 39.16 -23.54 -27.38
N PHE A 250 40.22 -23.07 -26.70
CA PHE A 250 40.55 -23.50 -25.34
C PHE A 250 39.40 -23.24 -24.35
N LEU A 251 38.79 -22.04 -24.36
CA LEU A 251 37.64 -21.73 -23.51
C LEU A 251 36.40 -22.57 -23.84
N THR A 252 36.21 -22.94 -25.11
CA THR A 252 35.11 -23.83 -25.55
C THR A 252 35.29 -25.25 -25.00
N ILE A 253 36.51 -25.81 -25.10
CA ILE A 253 36.86 -27.12 -24.54
C ILE A 253 36.73 -27.09 -23.01
N TYR A 254 37.34 -26.10 -22.35
CA TYR A 254 37.28 -25.92 -20.90
C TYR A 254 35.84 -25.80 -20.40
N GLY A 255 35.03 -24.94 -21.02
CA GLY A 255 33.61 -24.79 -20.68
C GLY A 255 32.82 -26.09 -20.82
N SER A 256 33.13 -26.89 -21.85
CA SER A 256 32.48 -28.19 -22.10
C SER A 256 32.84 -29.24 -21.04
N VAL A 257 34.12 -29.31 -20.63
CA VAL A 257 34.57 -30.16 -19.52
C VAL A 257 33.90 -29.75 -18.21
N ILE A 258 33.81 -28.44 -17.92
CA ILE A 258 33.12 -27.93 -16.73
C ILE A 258 31.61 -28.24 -16.77
N LEU A 259 30.94 -28.09 -17.92
CA LEU A 259 29.53 -28.48 -18.09
C LEU A 259 29.33 -29.97 -17.81
N PHE A 260 30.21 -30.84 -18.30
CA PHE A 260 30.16 -32.29 -18.03
C PHE A 260 30.34 -32.62 -16.54
N ILE A 261 31.31 -31.98 -15.88
CA ILE A 261 31.55 -32.12 -14.43
C ILE A 261 30.34 -31.64 -13.61
N ILE A 262 29.76 -30.48 -13.95
CA ILE A 262 28.53 -29.95 -13.34
C ILE A 262 27.35 -30.92 -13.57
N TYR A 263 27.22 -31.46 -14.77
CA TYR A 263 26.13 -32.37 -15.10
C TYR A 263 26.20 -33.66 -14.29
N LEU A 264 27.38 -34.25 -14.09
CA LEU A 264 27.54 -35.49 -13.32
C LEU A 264 27.58 -35.28 -11.80
N LEU A 265 28.39 -34.34 -11.30
CA LEU A 265 28.77 -34.30 -9.88
C LEU A 265 27.99 -33.28 -9.03
N LEU A 266 27.25 -32.33 -9.64
CA LEU A 266 26.52 -31.31 -8.90
C LEU A 266 25.05 -31.71 -8.70
N PRO A 267 24.61 -32.15 -7.50
CA PRO A 267 23.19 -32.34 -7.21
C PRO A 267 22.45 -30.99 -7.19
N GLU A 268 21.12 -31.00 -7.14
CA GLU A 268 20.40 -29.78 -6.80
C GLU A 268 20.65 -29.45 -5.31
N THR A 269 21.05 -28.21 -5.03
CA THR A 269 21.44 -27.75 -3.69
C THR A 269 20.49 -26.71 -3.12
N SER A 270 19.55 -26.22 -3.95
CA SER A 270 18.48 -25.36 -3.46
C SER A 270 17.57 -26.12 -2.52
N ARG A 271 17.41 -25.62 -1.30
CA ARG A 271 16.36 -26.11 -0.39
C ARG A 271 15.00 -25.99 -1.09
N PRO A 272 14.22 -27.07 -1.24
CA PRO A 272 12.87 -26.93 -1.75
C PRO A 272 12.08 -26.01 -0.83
N LYS A 273 11.38 -25.02 -1.40
CA LYS A 273 10.33 -24.33 -0.65
C LYS A 273 9.27 -25.37 -0.30
N GLN A 274 8.81 -25.36 0.94
CA GLN A 274 7.95 -26.39 1.51
C GLN A 274 6.53 -26.34 0.91
N THR A 275 6.37 -26.88 -0.30
CA THR A 275 5.16 -27.65 -0.63
C THR A 275 5.34 -29.02 -0.01
N SER A 276 4.57 -29.29 1.04
CA SER A 276 4.56 -30.54 1.80
C SER A 276 3.94 -31.68 0.99
N ASN A 277 4.71 -32.22 0.04
CA ASN A 277 4.36 -33.44 -0.70
C ASN A 277 4.54 -34.69 0.19
N ILE A 278 3.76 -34.76 1.26
CA ILE A 278 3.57 -35.95 2.08
C ILE A 278 2.69 -36.94 1.27
N PRO A 279 3.02 -38.25 1.22
CA PRO A 279 2.23 -39.23 0.46
C PRO A 279 0.78 -39.29 0.95
N LEU A 280 -0.16 -39.15 0.02
CA LEU A 280 -1.54 -38.68 0.24
C LEU A 280 -2.50 -39.66 0.96
N SER A 281 -1.98 -40.70 1.63
CA SER A 281 -2.77 -41.86 2.08
C SER A 281 -2.54 -42.37 3.51
N LYS A 282 -1.49 -41.92 4.23
CA LYS A 282 -1.21 -42.41 5.60
C LYS A 282 -0.84 -41.36 6.66
N ILE A 283 -0.79 -40.07 6.31
CA ILE A 283 -0.67 -38.97 7.28
C ILE A 283 -1.84 -38.03 7.01
N LYS A 284 -2.83 -38.06 7.90
CA LYS A 284 -4.08 -37.28 7.77
C LYS A 284 -4.67 -36.84 9.12
N SER A 285 -3.86 -36.91 10.17
CA SER A 285 -4.17 -36.52 11.55
C SER A 285 -3.13 -35.53 12.09
N GLU A 286 -3.54 -34.74 13.08
CA GLU A 286 -2.74 -34.00 14.08
C GLU A 286 -1.83 -32.81 13.66
N GLU A 287 -1.12 -32.78 12.52
CA GLU A 287 -0.15 -31.67 12.27
C GLU A 287 -0.57 -30.59 11.23
N THR A 288 -1.67 -30.75 10.49
CA THR A 288 -1.90 -29.97 9.24
C THR A 288 -2.70 -28.66 9.38
N LEU A 289 -2.60 -27.95 10.51
CA LEU A 289 -3.42 -26.75 10.81
C LEU A 289 -2.64 -25.45 11.11
N LEU A 290 -1.33 -25.51 11.29
CA LEU A 290 -0.49 -24.34 11.64
C LEU A 290 0.59 -24.01 10.60
N SER A 291 0.20 -23.86 9.33
CA SER A 291 1.05 -23.21 8.32
C SER A 291 0.24 -22.45 7.25
N PRO A 292 0.40 -21.12 7.09
CA PRO A 292 -0.38 -20.34 6.13
C PRO A 292 0.16 -20.48 4.69
N SER A 293 -0.41 -21.43 3.94
CA SER A 293 0.00 -21.74 2.55
C SER A 293 -0.50 -20.74 1.50
N ILE A 294 -0.31 -19.43 1.73
CA ILE A 294 -0.59 -18.39 0.73
C ILE A 294 0.63 -18.24 -0.20
N SER A 295 0.68 -19.08 -1.23
CA SER A 295 1.69 -18.99 -2.30
C SER A 295 1.42 -17.81 -3.23
N ALA A 296 1.60 -16.59 -2.73
CA ALA A 296 1.58 -15.38 -3.54
C ALA A 296 2.63 -15.49 -4.66
N LYS A 297 2.21 -15.26 -5.92
CA LYS A 297 3.11 -15.20 -7.08
C LYS A 297 4.11 -14.06 -6.86
N LYS A 298 5.33 -14.41 -6.42
CA LYS A 298 6.39 -13.44 -6.17
C LYS A 298 6.95 -12.94 -7.51
N ASN A 299 6.58 -11.73 -7.89
CA ASN A 299 6.95 -11.14 -9.19
C ASN A 299 8.47 -11.16 -9.43
N TYR A 300 8.86 -11.45 -10.67
CA TYR A 300 10.26 -11.44 -11.09
C TYR A 300 10.76 -9.99 -11.17
N ASN A 301 11.60 -9.60 -10.22
CA ASN A 301 12.23 -8.28 -10.18
C ASN A 301 13.76 -8.44 -9.99
N PRO A 302 14.56 -8.43 -11.09
CA PRO A 302 16.00 -8.62 -11.02
C PRO A 302 16.74 -7.42 -10.39
N LEU A 303 16.09 -6.26 -10.31
CA LEU A 303 16.65 -5.04 -9.70
C LEU A 303 16.34 -4.95 -8.19
N ALA A 304 15.52 -5.85 -7.64
CA ALA A 304 15.21 -5.91 -6.21
C ALA A 304 16.45 -5.91 -5.28
N PRO A 305 17.60 -6.55 -5.61
CA PRO A 305 18.81 -6.46 -4.80
C PRO A 305 19.36 -5.03 -4.61
N ILE A 306 19.12 -4.10 -5.56
CA ILE A 306 19.60 -2.71 -5.46
C ILE A 306 18.99 -2.00 -4.23
N SER A 307 17.78 -2.40 -3.80
CA SER A 307 17.16 -1.89 -2.56
C SER A 307 17.99 -2.15 -1.29
N LEU A 308 18.93 -3.11 -1.33
CA LEU A 308 19.83 -3.41 -0.21
C LEU A 308 20.91 -2.33 0.00
N LEU A 309 21.13 -1.42 -0.96
CA LEU A 309 21.98 -0.24 -0.76
C LEU A 309 21.42 0.77 0.27
N ARG A 310 20.16 0.60 0.69
CA ARG A 310 19.54 1.32 1.82
C ARG A 310 20.20 0.98 3.18
N TYR A 311 20.92 -0.14 3.27
CA TYR A 311 21.61 -0.57 4.50
C TYR A 311 23.04 0.00 4.54
N PRO A 312 23.35 0.99 5.41
CA PRO A 312 24.66 1.65 5.40
C PRO A 312 25.82 0.69 5.70
N ASN A 313 25.55 -0.33 6.52
CA ASN A 313 26.50 -1.38 6.88
C ASN A 313 26.84 -2.34 5.73
N LEU A 314 26.03 -2.36 4.65
CA LEU A 314 26.37 -3.04 3.39
C LEU A 314 27.08 -2.07 2.45
N THR A 315 26.47 -0.91 2.20
CA THR A 315 26.95 0.07 1.22
C THR A 315 28.38 0.53 1.49
N LEU A 316 28.75 0.76 2.75
CA LEU A 316 30.12 1.13 3.12
C LEU A 316 31.16 0.03 2.83
N VAL A 317 30.81 -1.25 3.04
CA VAL A 317 31.70 -2.38 2.71
C VAL A 317 31.75 -2.63 1.21
N ILE A 318 30.64 -2.46 0.51
CA ILE A 318 30.60 -2.53 -0.96
C ILE A 318 31.47 -1.43 -1.56
N LEU A 319 31.37 -0.18 -1.09
CA LEU A 319 32.20 0.95 -1.54
C LEU A 319 33.70 0.67 -1.40
N TYR A 320 34.15 0.10 -0.27
CA TYR A 320 35.54 -0.35 -0.12
C TYR A 320 35.92 -1.40 -1.18
N LYS A 321 35.11 -2.45 -1.34
CA LYS A 321 35.38 -3.55 -2.29
C LYS A 321 35.33 -3.12 -3.76
N ILE A 322 34.59 -2.07 -4.09
CA ILE A 322 34.60 -1.45 -5.43
C ILE A 322 36.02 -1.00 -5.78
N TRP A 323 36.59 -0.08 -4.99
CA TRP A 323 37.87 0.55 -5.33
C TRP A 323 39.04 -0.42 -5.33
N VAL A 324 39.10 -1.33 -4.34
CA VAL A 324 40.06 -2.45 -4.31
C VAL A 324 40.00 -3.29 -5.59
N THR A 325 38.80 -3.51 -6.13
CA THR A 325 38.63 -4.27 -7.39
C THR A 325 39.07 -3.44 -8.59
N SER A 326 38.69 -2.17 -8.67
CA SER A 326 39.08 -1.27 -9.76
C SER A 326 40.61 -1.15 -9.89
N THR A 327 41.35 -1.10 -8.77
CA THR A 327 42.82 -1.03 -8.81
C THR A 327 43.45 -2.28 -9.42
N ILE A 328 42.94 -3.49 -9.13
CA ILE A 328 43.37 -4.73 -9.81
C ILE A 328 43.10 -4.66 -11.31
N TYR A 329 41.92 -4.20 -11.75
CA TYR A 329 41.58 -4.16 -13.17
C TYR A 329 42.44 -3.15 -13.95
N VAL A 330 42.75 -2.00 -13.36
CA VAL A 330 43.70 -1.03 -13.94
C VAL A 330 45.11 -1.63 -14.03
N GLN A 331 45.60 -2.33 -12.99
CA GLN A 331 46.88 -3.05 -13.06
C GLN A 331 46.88 -4.06 -14.22
N ASN A 332 45.85 -4.89 -14.33
CA ASN A 332 45.79 -5.96 -15.32
C ASN A 332 45.74 -5.49 -16.78
N ILE A 333 45.28 -4.26 -17.03
CA ILE A 333 45.22 -3.65 -18.37
C ILE A 333 46.51 -2.93 -18.72
N LEU A 334 47.21 -2.33 -17.75
CA LEU A 334 48.48 -1.66 -17.99
C LEU A 334 49.68 -2.63 -18.12
N ILE A 335 49.60 -3.85 -17.58
CA ILE A 335 50.70 -4.84 -17.68
C ILE A 335 51.09 -5.13 -19.14
N PRO A 336 50.20 -5.53 -20.07
CA PRO A 336 50.62 -5.97 -21.40
C PRO A 336 51.25 -4.85 -22.24
N GLU A 337 50.73 -3.62 -22.12
CA GLU A 337 51.25 -2.43 -22.78
C GLU A 337 52.62 -2.03 -22.21
N LYS A 338 52.68 -1.71 -20.90
CA LYS A 338 53.90 -1.19 -20.28
C LYS A 338 55.04 -2.21 -20.22
N PHE A 339 54.76 -3.51 -20.00
CA PHE A 339 55.84 -4.50 -19.96
C PHE A 339 56.36 -4.87 -21.36
N ALA A 340 55.54 -4.72 -22.41
CA ALA A 340 56.03 -4.82 -23.79
C ALA A 340 56.90 -3.60 -24.17
N ILE A 341 56.46 -2.38 -23.82
CA ILE A 341 57.17 -1.14 -24.16
C ILE A 341 58.48 -0.97 -23.34
N THR A 342 58.41 -1.05 -22.01
CA THR A 342 59.55 -0.74 -21.12
C THR A 342 60.55 -1.90 -20.99
N TYR A 343 60.11 -3.16 -21.09
CA TYR A 343 60.99 -4.34 -20.91
C TYR A 343 61.08 -5.26 -22.14
N GLY A 344 60.45 -4.89 -23.28
CA GLY A 344 60.53 -5.66 -24.53
C GLY A 344 59.87 -7.05 -24.49
N LEU A 345 58.94 -7.30 -23.56
CA LEU A 345 58.40 -8.65 -23.34
C LEU A 345 57.43 -9.11 -24.45
N SER A 346 57.66 -10.32 -24.95
CA SER A 346 56.75 -11.04 -25.83
C SER A 346 55.49 -11.54 -25.08
N ALA A 347 54.43 -11.90 -25.81
CA ALA A 347 53.12 -12.24 -25.22
C ALA A 347 53.18 -13.40 -24.20
N SER A 348 54.04 -14.41 -24.39
CA SER A 348 54.26 -15.49 -23.41
C SER A 348 54.98 -15.02 -22.15
N GLN A 349 55.98 -14.12 -22.27
CA GLN A 349 56.69 -13.51 -21.15
C GLN A 349 55.79 -12.56 -20.36
N THR A 350 54.98 -11.76 -21.05
CA THR A 350 53.88 -10.98 -20.46
C THR A 350 52.85 -11.89 -19.76
N GLY A 351 52.55 -13.07 -20.32
CA GLY A 351 51.74 -14.09 -19.64
C GLY A 351 52.36 -14.61 -18.33
N LEU A 352 53.70 -14.79 -18.29
CA LEU A 352 54.44 -15.18 -17.08
C LEU A 352 54.44 -14.07 -16.00
N VAL A 353 54.43 -12.78 -16.37
CA VAL A 353 54.37 -11.65 -15.42
C VAL A 353 53.11 -11.71 -14.52
N PHE A 354 51.99 -12.22 -15.03
CA PHE A 354 50.76 -12.40 -14.23
C PHE A 354 50.86 -13.50 -13.16
N LEU A 355 51.93 -14.33 -13.17
CA LEU A 355 52.14 -15.31 -12.09
C LEU A 355 52.35 -14.63 -10.73
N ALA A 356 53.08 -13.51 -10.68
CA ALA A 356 53.34 -12.80 -9.42
C ALA A 356 52.06 -12.33 -8.71
N PRO A 357 51.16 -11.54 -9.32
CA PRO A 357 49.88 -11.18 -8.69
C PRO A 357 48.98 -12.39 -8.47
N GLY A 358 48.97 -13.39 -9.37
CA GLY A 358 48.15 -14.59 -9.20
C GLY A 358 48.53 -15.43 -7.96
N ILE A 359 49.83 -15.67 -7.74
CA ILE A 359 50.33 -16.38 -6.54
C ILE A 359 50.03 -15.55 -5.27
N GLY A 360 50.11 -14.21 -5.37
CA GLY A 360 49.67 -13.29 -4.32
C GLY A 360 48.20 -13.48 -3.97
N LEU A 361 47.30 -13.45 -4.96
CA LEU A 361 45.86 -13.65 -4.78
C LEU A 361 45.55 -15.02 -4.15
N MET A 362 46.20 -16.09 -4.61
CA MET A 362 46.00 -17.44 -4.07
C MET A 362 46.45 -17.59 -2.61
N SER A 363 47.67 -17.16 -2.30
CA SER A 363 48.23 -17.21 -0.93
C SER A 363 47.45 -16.30 0.02
N GLY A 364 47.04 -15.12 -0.44
CA GLY A 364 46.15 -14.21 0.27
C GLY A 364 44.78 -14.81 0.57
N SER A 365 44.23 -15.66 -0.33
CA SER A 365 42.95 -16.34 -0.08
C SER A 365 43.07 -17.38 1.03
N LEU A 366 44.12 -18.22 0.97
CA LEU A 366 44.39 -19.27 1.97
C LEU A 366 44.63 -18.67 3.37
N VAL A 367 45.46 -17.64 3.46
CA VAL A 367 45.76 -16.96 4.73
C VAL A 367 44.55 -16.16 5.23
N GLY A 368 43.93 -15.36 4.37
CA GLY A 368 42.79 -14.51 4.73
C GLY A 368 41.54 -15.29 5.18
N GLY A 369 41.28 -16.45 4.56
CA GLY A 369 40.19 -17.34 4.98
C GLY A 369 40.42 -17.89 6.40
N LYS A 370 41.58 -18.52 6.63
CA LYS A 370 41.96 -19.07 7.95
C LYS A 370 42.01 -17.98 9.03
N LEU A 371 42.59 -16.81 8.73
CA LEU A 371 42.68 -15.69 9.66
C LEU A 371 41.29 -15.10 10.00
N SER A 372 40.37 -15.05 9.04
CA SER A 372 38.99 -14.60 9.28
C SER A 372 38.29 -15.47 10.32
N ASP A 373 38.35 -16.79 10.19
CA ASP A 373 37.72 -17.71 11.15
C ASP A 373 38.49 -17.79 12.47
N TYR A 374 39.82 -17.68 12.48
CA TYR A 374 40.62 -17.59 13.71
C TYR A 374 40.27 -16.35 14.54
N VAL A 375 40.35 -15.14 13.93
CA VAL A 375 40.02 -13.88 14.61
C VAL A 375 38.57 -13.88 15.10
N LEU A 376 37.65 -14.48 14.35
CA LEU A 376 36.27 -14.63 14.76
C LEU A 376 36.13 -15.50 16.02
N ARG A 377 36.71 -16.70 16.02
CA ARG A 377 36.66 -17.66 17.15
C ARG A 377 37.27 -17.05 18.41
N THR A 378 38.41 -16.38 18.29
CA THR A 378 39.07 -15.69 19.41
C THR A 378 38.18 -14.57 19.98
N LYS A 379 37.64 -13.68 19.13
CA LYS A 379 36.77 -12.58 19.58
C LYS A 379 35.37 -13.00 20.04
N MET A 380 34.93 -14.23 19.74
CA MET A 380 33.75 -14.83 20.37
C MET A 380 34.06 -15.38 21.76
N ARG A 381 35.22 -16.03 21.95
CA ARG A 381 35.69 -16.47 23.28
C ARG A 381 35.84 -15.27 24.23
N GLU A 382 36.47 -14.19 23.78
CA GLU A 382 36.56 -12.90 24.51
C GLU A 382 35.19 -12.30 24.92
N ARG A 383 34.10 -12.72 24.29
CA ARG A 383 32.74 -12.19 24.47
C ARG A 383 31.73 -13.22 24.98
N GLY A 384 32.20 -14.30 25.62
CA GLY A 384 31.32 -15.33 26.19
C GLY A 384 30.43 -16.02 25.15
N GLY A 385 30.92 -16.20 23.92
CA GLY A 385 30.20 -16.85 22.82
C GLY A 385 29.30 -15.93 21.98
N ALA A 386 29.16 -14.64 22.32
CA ALA A 386 28.23 -13.74 21.63
C ALA A 386 28.57 -13.50 20.14
N TYR A 387 27.81 -14.11 19.23
CA TYR A 387 28.03 -14.02 17.78
C TYR A 387 27.78 -12.62 17.20
N ALA A 388 28.74 -12.08 16.45
CA ALA A 388 28.58 -10.81 15.72
C ALA A 388 29.43 -10.79 14.41
N PRO A 389 28.81 -10.71 13.22
CA PRO A 389 29.50 -10.62 11.93
C PRO A 389 30.57 -9.53 11.83
N GLU A 390 30.38 -8.38 12.49
CA GLU A 390 31.33 -7.26 12.47
C GLU A 390 32.73 -7.67 12.96
N LEU A 391 32.84 -8.70 13.79
CA LEU A 391 34.13 -9.21 14.28
C LEU A 391 35.04 -9.71 13.15
N ARG A 392 34.49 -10.25 12.05
CA ARG A 392 35.27 -10.69 10.87
C ARG A 392 35.99 -9.52 10.19
N LEU A 393 35.46 -8.29 10.25
CA LEU A 393 36.07 -7.13 9.58
C LEU A 393 37.43 -6.71 10.17
N HIS A 394 37.79 -7.21 11.36
CA HIS A 394 39.09 -6.91 11.99
C HIS A 394 40.27 -7.58 11.29
N SER A 395 40.11 -8.80 10.73
CA SER A 395 41.19 -9.47 9.99
C SER A 395 41.48 -8.82 8.63
N ALA A 396 40.53 -8.03 8.10
CA ALA A 396 40.72 -7.30 6.85
C ALA A 396 41.80 -6.22 6.95
N TRP A 397 42.01 -5.62 8.13
CA TRP A 397 42.81 -4.39 8.30
C TRP A 397 44.25 -4.52 7.78
N PHE A 398 44.91 -5.67 8.01
CA PHE A 398 46.27 -5.91 7.51
C PHE A 398 46.33 -5.86 5.98
N GLY A 399 45.42 -6.60 5.31
CA GLY A 399 45.32 -6.58 3.85
C GLY A 399 44.97 -5.18 3.32
N SER A 400 44.02 -4.50 3.96
CA SER A 400 43.60 -3.15 3.59
C SER A 400 44.70 -2.09 3.70
N ILE A 401 45.69 -2.26 4.57
CA ILE A 401 46.86 -1.37 4.70
C ILE A 401 47.95 -1.75 3.68
N LEU A 402 48.13 -3.04 3.40
CA LEU A 402 49.13 -3.51 2.42
C LEU A 402 48.76 -3.11 0.98
N ILE A 403 47.48 -3.11 0.62
CA ILE A 403 46.96 -2.71 -0.70
C ILE A 403 47.52 -1.34 -1.17
N PRO A 404 47.26 -0.20 -0.51
CA PRO A 404 47.71 1.10 -1.01
C PRO A 404 49.24 1.22 -1.09
N VAL A 405 49.98 0.61 -0.15
CA VAL A 405 51.45 0.61 -0.16
C VAL A 405 51.99 -0.16 -1.37
N ALA A 406 51.46 -1.35 -1.63
CA ALA A 406 51.90 -2.20 -2.74
C ALA A 406 51.55 -1.58 -4.10
N TYR A 407 50.34 -1.05 -4.28
CA TYR A 407 49.94 -0.41 -5.54
C TYR A 407 50.67 0.91 -5.79
N PHE A 408 50.88 1.75 -4.77
CA PHE A 408 51.70 2.96 -4.88
C PHE A 408 53.14 2.61 -5.33
N SER A 409 53.74 1.60 -4.69
CA SER A 409 55.08 1.13 -5.05
C SER A 409 55.13 0.61 -6.48
N PHE A 410 54.16 -0.21 -6.90
CA PHE A 410 54.08 -0.73 -8.27
C PHE A 410 54.05 0.39 -9.31
N GLY A 411 53.21 1.42 -9.11
CA GLY A 411 53.09 2.53 -10.06
C GLY A 411 54.40 3.29 -10.24
N TRP A 412 55.07 3.68 -9.15
CA TRP A 412 56.32 4.43 -9.24
C TRP A 412 57.51 3.59 -9.71
N LEU A 413 57.58 2.30 -9.36
CA LEU A 413 58.60 1.38 -9.89
C LEU A 413 58.46 1.13 -11.39
N LEU A 414 57.22 1.17 -11.90
CA LEU A 414 56.93 1.05 -13.34
C LEU A 414 57.22 2.36 -14.09
N GLU A 415 56.94 3.52 -13.47
CA GLU A 415 57.25 4.84 -14.03
C GLU A 415 58.76 5.13 -14.04
N SER A 416 59.51 4.62 -13.06
CA SER A 416 60.96 4.81 -12.94
C SER A 416 61.80 3.76 -13.66
N GLU A 417 61.18 2.95 -14.54
CA GLU A 417 61.80 1.86 -15.30
C GLU A 417 62.71 0.95 -14.46
N ALA A 418 62.29 0.65 -13.22
CA ALA A 418 63.08 -0.12 -12.27
C ALA A 418 63.28 -1.57 -12.74
N ASN A 419 64.28 -2.27 -12.21
CA ASN A 419 64.48 -3.70 -12.52
C ASN A 419 63.17 -4.48 -12.25
N ILE A 420 62.72 -5.23 -13.27
CA ILE A 420 61.43 -5.94 -13.34
C ILE A 420 61.07 -6.76 -12.08
N VAL A 421 62.06 -7.23 -11.32
CA VAL A 421 61.87 -7.93 -10.04
C VAL A 421 61.09 -7.06 -9.02
N TYR A 422 61.32 -5.75 -8.96
CA TYR A 422 60.66 -4.88 -7.98
C TYR A 422 59.17 -4.67 -8.27
N PRO A 423 58.73 -4.33 -9.52
CA PRO A 423 57.31 -4.38 -9.89
C PRO A 423 56.66 -5.73 -9.59
N LEU A 424 57.31 -6.86 -9.90
CA LEU A 424 56.76 -8.19 -9.63
C LEU A 424 56.51 -8.45 -8.13
N ILE A 425 57.44 -8.05 -7.26
CA ILE A 425 57.25 -8.13 -5.79
C ILE A 425 56.07 -7.25 -5.34
N ALA A 426 55.95 -6.03 -5.87
CA ALA A 426 54.84 -5.14 -5.56
C ALA A 426 53.48 -5.72 -6.02
N MET A 427 53.42 -6.33 -7.20
CA MET A 427 52.22 -7.00 -7.72
C MET A 427 51.81 -8.22 -6.88
N PHE A 428 52.78 -9.01 -6.42
CA PHE A 428 52.54 -10.11 -5.48
C PHE A 428 51.95 -9.60 -4.15
N LEU A 429 52.54 -8.57 -3.55
CA LEU A 429 52.05 -7.98 -2.30
C LEU A 429 50.67 -7.33 -2.45
N GLY A 430 50.39 -6.69 -3.59
CA GLY A 430 49.08 -6.10 -3.91
C GLY A 430 47.99 -7.17 -4.05
N GLY A 431 48.29 -8.26 -4.76
CA GLY A 431 47.41 -9.43 -4.86
C GLY A 431 47.14 -10.09 -3.50
N PHE A 432 48.20 -10.30 -2.70
CA PHE A 432 48.11 -10.88 -1.36
C PHE A 432 47.24 -10.02 -0.42
N GLY A 433 47.57 -8.73 -0.29
CA GLY A 433 46.83 -7.79 0.54
C GLY A 433 45.36 -7.67 0.12
N THR A 434 45.09 -7.65 -1.19
CA THR A 434 43.73 -7.62 -1.72
C THR A 434 42.92 -8.83 -1.26
N LEU A 435 43.39 -10.06 -1.51
CA LEU A 435 42.58 -11.25 -1.20
C LEU A 435 42.45 -11.50 0.31
N MET A 436 43.48 -11.13 1.07
CA MET A 436 43.45 -11.16 2.53
C MET A 436 42.36 -10.23 3.12
N ALA A 437 42.09 -9.08 2.51
CA ALA A 437 40.97 -8.22 2.87
C ALA A 437 39.63 -8.61 2.20
N PHE A 438 39.68 -9.22 1.02
CA PHE A 438 38.50 -9.58 0.23
C PHE A 438 37.69 -10.72 0.86
N ASN A 439 38.34 -11.71 1.46
CA ASN A 439 37.66 -12.84 2.11
C ASN A 439 36.82 -12.41 3.34
N PRO A 440 37.36 -11.77 4.39
CA PRO A 440 36.57 -11.32 5.54
C PRO A 440 35.46 -10.31 5.18
N THR A 441 35.69 -9.44 4.19
CA THR A 441 34.65 -8.51 3.72
C THR A 441 33.58 -9.18 2.84
N SER A 442 33.88 -10.31 2.17
CA SER A 442 32.89 -11.10 1.43
C SER A 442 32.02 -11.96 2.36
N THR A 443 32.62 -12.60 3.36
CA THR A 443 31.90 -13.38 4.37
C THR A 443 30.95 -12.49 5.18
N TYR A 444 31.43 -11.35 5.68
CA TYR A 444 30.62 -10.39 6.45
C TYR A 444 29.34 -9.95 5.72
N LEU A 445 29.40 -9.74 4.39
CA LEU A 445 28.23 -9.37 3.58
C LEU A 445 27.14 -10.46 3.60
N VAL A 446 27.55 -11.73 3.58
CA VAL A 446 26.67 -12.90 3.63
C VAL A 446 26.13 -13.12 5.05
N ASP A 447 27.00 -13.09 6.05
CA ASP A 447 26.64 -13.25 7.47
C ASP A 447 25.69 -12.16 7.97
N SER A 448 25.75 -10.96 7.38
CA SER A 448 24.88 -9.84 7.74
C SER A 448 23.41 -10.09 7.37
N TYR A 449 23.14 -10.83 6.29
CA TYR A 449 21.79 -11.10 5.76
C TYR A 449 21.70 -12.51 5.12
N PRO A 450 21.82 -13.60 5.91
CA PRO A 450 21.91 -14.96 5.38
C PRO A 450 20.70 -15.38 4.53
N THR A 451 19.51 -14.86 4.85
CA THR A 451 18.27 -15.11 4.08
C THR A 451 18.22 -14.41 2.70
N ARG A 452 19.25 -13.62 2.35
CA ARG A 452 19.40 -12.94 1.05
C ARG A 452 20.85 -13.03 0.51
N SER A 453 21.61 -14.07 0.91
CA SER A 453 23.03 -14.24 0.59
C SER A 453 23.37 -14.02 -0.89
N ALA A 454 22.71 -14.77 -1.79
CA ALA A 454 22.89 -14.68 -3.23
C ALA A 454 22.58 -13.27 -3.79
N SER A 455 21.50 -12.64 -3.30
CA SER A 455 21.12 -11.27 -3.68
C SER A 455 22.15 -10.21 -3.23
N VAL A 456 22.71 -10.33 -2.01
CA VAL A 456 23.77 -9.41 -1.53
C VAL A 456 25.06 -9.59 -2.35
N VAL A 457 25.44 -10.82 -2.67
CA VAL A 457 26.64 -11.11 -3.47
C VAL A 457 26.46 -10.64 -4.92
N ALA A 458 25.28 -10.82 -5.51
CA ALA A 458 24.96 -10.28 -6.83
C ALA A 458 25.04 -8.74 -6.87
N LEU A 459 24.50 -8.04 -5.86
CA LEU A 459 24.65 -6.58 -5.73
C LEU A 459 26.12 -6.16 -5.60
N ASN A 460 26.89 -6.82 -4.73
CA ASN A 460 28.33 -6.58 -4.56
C ASN A 460 29.07 -6.73 -5.90
N ASN A 461 28.75 -7.75 -6.68
CA ASN A 461 29.40 -7.99 -7.97
C ASN A 461 29.00 -6.95 -9.02
N PHE A 462 27.72 -6.60 -9.13
CA PHE A 462 27.23 -5.53 -10.01
C PHE A 462 27.94 -4.21 -9.73
N MET A 463 27.97 -3.75 -8.48
CA MET A 463 28.57 -2.47 -8.10
C MET A 463 30.09 -2.43 -8.35
N ARG A 464 30.80 -3.53 -8.05
CA ARG A 464 32.24 -3.67 -8.32
C ARG A 464 32.55 -3.64 -9.81
N ALA A 465 31.83 -4.44 -10.58
CA ALA A 465 32.01 -4.58 -12.02
C ALA A 465 31.70 -3.29 -12.79
N LEU A 466 30.72 -2.50 -12.35
CA LEU A 466 30.40 -1.22 -12.96
C LEU A 466 31.62 -0.29 -12.93
N VAL A 467 32.19 -0.01 -11.76
CA VAL A 467 33.34 0.91 -11.65
C VAL A 467 34.64 0.27 -12.14
N ALA A 468 34.82 -1.05 -12.01
CA ALA A 468 35.96 -1.76 -12.59
C ALA A 468 35.94 -1.72 -14.13
N GLY A 469 34.77 -1.87 -14.76
CA GLY A 469 34.57 -1.72 -16.20
C GLY A 469 34.81 -0.28 -16.67
N SER A 470 34.31 0.72 -15.94
CA SER A 470 34.58 2.13 -16.24
C SER A 470 36.07 2.46 -16.16
N MET A 471 36.75 2.04 -15.08
CA MET A 471 38.19 2.25 -14.95
C MET A 471 39.01 1.43 -15.96
N SER A 472 38.50 0.29 -16.43
CA SER A 472 39.14 -0.51 -17.49
C SER A 472 39.18 0.23 -18.82
N ALA A 473 38.06 0.84 -19.25
CA ALA A 473 38.01 1.62 -20.47
C ALA A 473 38.83 2.93 -20.38
N LEU A 474 38.94 3.50 -19.17
CA LEU A 474 39.67 4.75 -18.93
C LEU A 474 41.18 4.57 -18.66
N ALA A 475 41.66 3.34 -18.38
CA ALA A 475 43.03 3.11 -17.93
C ALA A 475 44.10 3.67 -18.90
N ALA A 476 43.95 3.40 -20.19
CA ALA A 476 44.88 3.83 -21.24
C ALA A 476 44.88 5.35 -21.51
N PRO A 477 43.72 6.03 -21.73
CA PRO A 477 43.73 7.49 -21.87
C PRO A 477 44.17 8.22 -20.59
N LEU A 478 44.03 7.62 -19.40
CA LEU A 478 44.66 8.12 -18.18
C LEU A 478 46.19 7.92 -18.21
N ASN A 479 46.68 6.74 -18.61
CA ASN A 479 48.12 6.43 -18.71
C ASN A 479 48.83 7.42 -19.66
N HIS A 480 48.24 7.70 -20.82
CA HIS A 480 48.76 8.68 -21.78
C HIS A 480 48.65 10.15 -21.35
N SER A 481 47.90 10.49 -20.29
CA SER A 481 47.70 11.88 -19.85
C SER A 481 48.35 12.24 -18.51
N ILE A 482 48.54 11.28 -17.60
CA ILE A 482 49.17 11.52 -16.28
C ILE A 482 50.23 10.48 -15.87
N GLY A 483 50.49 9.44 -16.68
CA GLY A 483 51.44 8.36 -16.33
C GLY A 483 50.89 7.34 -15.33
N ALA A 484 51.55 6.19 -15.22
CA ALA A 484 51.16 5.10 -14.33
C ALA A 484 51.39 5.45 -12.84
N GLY A 485 52.50 6.14 -12.53
CA GLY A 485 52.84 6.56 -11.16
C GLY A 485 51.72 7.37 -10.49
N TRP A 486 51.13 8.34 -11.20
CA TRP A 486 50.03 9.17 -10.66
C TRP A 486 48.70 8.42 -10.59
N ILE A 487 48.39 7.54 -11.56
CA ILE A 487 47.19 6.68 -11.50
C ILE A 487 47.19 5.82 -10.23
N PHE A 488 48.30 5.13 -9.96
CA PHE A 488 48.38 4.28 -8.77
C PHE A 488 48.52 5.08 -7.48
N THR A 489 49.09 6.29 -7.51
CA THR A 489 49.06 7.23 -6.36
C THR A 489 47.62 7.63 -6.01
N LEU A 490 46.80 8.00 -7.00
CA LEU A 490 45.38 8.32 -6.80
C LEU A 490 44.61 7.09 -6.29
N MET A 491 44.83 5.92 -6.90
CA MET A 491 44.20 4.66 -6.45
C MET A 491 44.60 4.30 -5.02
N ALA A 492 45.86 4.45 -4.63
CA ALA A 492 46.32 4.22 -3.26
C ALA A 492 45.63 5.16 -2.27
N GLY A 493 45.51 6.45 -2.60
CA GLY A 493 44.79 7.43 -1.79
C GLY A 493 43.31 7.07 -1.58
N VAL A 494 42.61 6.61 -2.63
CA VAL A 494 41.19 6.19 -2.53
C VAL A 494 41.03 4.87 -1.77
N ASN A 495 41.95 3.92 -1.92
CA ASN A 495 41.95 2.69 -1.10
C ASN A 495 42.20 3.01 0.39
N MET A 496 43.12 3.93 0.69
CA MET A 496 43.37 4.39 2.06
C MET A 496 42.17 5.15 2.65
N PHE A 497 41.50 5.99 1.87
CA PHE A 497 40.27 6.66 2.30
C PHE A 497 39.13 5.66 2.58
N THR A 498 38.93 4.67 1.70
CA THR A 498 37.84 3.70 1.86
C THR A 498 38.06 2.68 2.98
N LEU A 499 39.28 2.50 3.50
CA LEU A 499 39.53 1.77 4.75
C LEU A 499 38.77 2.39 5.94
N PHE A 500 38.58 3.71 5.98
CA PHE A 500 37.75 4.38 6.99
C PHE A 500 36.31 3.84 7.01
N PHE A 501 35.76 3.42 5.87
CA PHE A 501 34.42 2.84 5.79
C PHE A 501 34.34 1.47 6.49
N LEU A 502 35.39 0.64 6.41
CA LEU A 502 35.45 -0.62 7.18
C LEU A 502 35.51 -0.36 8.68
N ILE A 503 36.27 0.65 9.11
CA ILE A 503 36.42 1.05 10.52
C ILE A 503 35.07 1.55 11.07
N LEU A 504 34.35 2.40 10.31
CA LEU A 504 33.00 2.83 10.66
C LEU A 504 32.04 1.64 10.85
N VAL A 505 32.05 0.67 9.92
CA VAL A 505 31.17 -0.51 9.99
C VAL A 505 31.55 -1.44 11.15
N TYR A 506 32.84 -1.59 11.47
CA TYR A 506 33.29 -2.37 12.64
C TYR A 506 32.70 -1.82 13.96
N TYR A 507 32.68 -0.49 14.14
CA TYR A 507 32.16 0.14 15.37
C TYR A 507 30.64 0.38 15.38
N HIS A 508 30.01 0.64 14.23
CA HIS A 508 28.60 1.02 14.14
C HIS A 508 27.68 -0.01 13.45
N GLY A 509 28.23 -1.00 12.75
CA GLY A 509 27.48 -2.00 11.97
C GLY A 509 26.38 -2.70 12.78
N LYS A 510 26.71 -3.19 13.97
CA LYS A 510 25.74 -3.85 14.88
C LYS A 510 24.58 -2.91 15.22
N LYS A 511 24.89 -1.70 15.67
CA LYS A 511 23.90 -0.63 15.99
C LYS A 511 23.06 -0.16 14.81
N TRP A 512 23.51 -0.38 13.57
CA TRP A 512 22.75 -0.11 12.34
C TRP A 512 21.86 -1.29 11.94
N ARG A 513 22.35 -2.54 12.02
CA ARG A 513 21.56 -3.74 11.73
C ARG A 513 20.42 -3.94 12.75
N GLU A 514 20.72 -3.84 14.04
CA GLU A 514 19.73 -3.97 15.12
C GLU A 514 18.60 -2.95 14.97
N ARG A 515 18.94 -1.69 14.70
CA ARG A 515 17.95 -0.61 14.49
C ARG A 515 16.98 -0.89 13.33
N LEU A 516 17.37 -1.72 12.36
CA LEU A 516 16.61 -1.98 11.14
C LEU A 516 15.90 -3.34 11.12
N GLN A 517 16.14 -4.22 12.09
CA GLN A 517 15.39 -5.47 12.24
C GLN A 517 13.97 -5.27 12.82
N TYR A 518 13.73 -4.17 13.54
CA TYR A 518 12.47 -3.86 14.22
C TYR A 518 11.36 -3.24 13.33
N ASP A 519 11.54 -3.14 12.00
CA ASP A 519 10.50 -2.59 11.10
C ASP A 519 10.22 -3.54 9.94
N LYS A 520 9.10 -4.25 10.04
CA LYS A 520 8.61 -5.16 9.01
C LYS A 520 7.70 -4.41 8.02
N SER A 521 8.35 -3.67 7.12
CA SER A 521 7.95 -3.47 5.72
C SER A 521 6.84 -2.48 5.34
N THR A 522 6.07 -1.88 6.26
CA THR A 522 5.00 -0.92 5.91
C THR A 522 5.10 0.48 6.52
N LEU A 523 5.93 0.71 7.55
CA LEU A 523 6.11 2.05 8.14
C LEU A 523 7.44 2.72 7.75
N TYR A 524 8.52 1.95 7.53
CA TYR A 524 9.86 2.56 7.43
C TYR A 524 10.09 3.55 6.29
N SER A 525 9.28 3.51 5.23
CA SER A 525 9.44 4.41 4.08
C SER A 525 9.03 5.85 4.39
N CYS A 526 8.08 6.07 5.31
CA CYS A 526 7.74 7.41 5.80
C CYS A 526 8.66 7.88 6.94
N LEU A 527 9.32 6.94 7.63
CA LEU A 527 10.16 7.20 8.82
C LEU A 527 11.55 7.77 8.48
N LEU A 528 12.05 7.58 7.26
CA LEU A 528 13.45 7.85 6.93
C LEU A 528 13.85 9.34 6.80
N VAL A 529 12.89 10.27 6.81
CA VAL A 529 13.18 11.71 6.62
C VAL A 529 13.78 12.36 7.88
N ASN A 530 13.15 12.17 9.05
CA ASN A 530 13.67 12.63 10.35
C ASN A 530 12.88 12.00 11.51
N ARG A 531 13.51 11.63 12.63
CA ARG A 531 12.81 11.19 13.86
C ARG A 531 11.81 12.24 14.37
N PHE A 532 12.10 13.52 14.18
CA PHE A 532 11.18 14.64 14.43
C PHE A 532 9.94 14.58 13.53
N TRP A 533 10.15 14.38 12.21
CA TRP A 533 9.05 14.16 11.24
C TRP A 533 8.15 13.01 11.65
N CYS A 534 8.72 11.89 12.12
CA CYS A 534 7.96 10.74 12.60
C CYS A 534 7.06 11.11 13.79
N SER A 535 7.61 11.83 14.76
CA SER A 535 6.87 12.27 15.96
C SER A 535 5.70 13.22 15.66
N SER A 536 5.69 13.84 14.48
CA SER A 536 4.64 14.74 13.99
C SER A 536 3.68 14.05 13.02
N VAL A 537 4.18 13.25 12.08
CA VAL A 537 3.39 12.54 11.07
C VAL A 537 2.63 11.36 11.67
N VAL A 538 3.18 10.62 12.64
CA VAL A 538 2.41 9.55 13.31
C VAL A 538 1.19 10.14 14.03
N LYS A 539 1.34 11.29 14.71
CA LYS A 539 0.23 12.03 15.32
C LYS A 539 -0.79 12.55 14.30
N PHE A 540 -0.36 12.84 13.07
CA PHE A 540 -1.24 13.31 11.99
C PHE A 540 -2.01 12.16 11.33
N LEU A 541 -1.34 11.05 11.02
CA LEU A 541 -1.97 9.86 10.41
C LEU A 541 -2.95 9.18 11.38
N TRP A 542 -2.54 8.99 12.64
CA TRP A 542 -3.40 8.40 13.67
C TRP A 542 -4.43 9.38 14.25
N LYS A 543 -4.55 10.59 13.69
CA LYS A 543 -5.62 11.53 14.03
C LYS A 543 -7.01 10.99 13.66
N GLN A 544 -7.13 10.33 12.51
CA GLN A 544 -8.41 9.83 11.97
C GLN A 544 -8.25 8.48 11.23
N PRO A 545 -7.75 7.42 11.90
CA PRO A 545 -7.30 6.19 11.23
C PRO A 545 -8.39 5.53 10.38
N PHE A 546 -9.62 5.45 10.91
CA PHE A 546 -10.77 4.86 10.23
C PHE A 546 -11.30 5.65 9.02
N GLN A 547 -10.90 6.92 8.86
CA GLN A 547 -11.33 7.78 7.74
C GLN A 547 -10.33 7.84 6.59
N LEU A 548 -9.05 7.53 6.86
CA LEU A 548 -8.00 7.50 5.83
C LEU A 548 -8.08 6.24 4.95
N VAL A 549 -8.62 5.14 5.48
CA VAL A 549 -8.82 3.91 4.71
C VAL A 549 -10.17 3.96 3.99
N LYS A 550 -10.19 3.72 2.66
CA LYS A 550 -11.41 3.75 1.83
C LYS A 550 -12.43 2.64 2.15
N ARG A 551 -12.08 1.67 3.00
CA ARG A 551 -12.89 0.51 3.43
C ARG A 551 -12.56 0.20 4.89
N PRO A 552 -13.47 -0.42 5.66
CA PRO A 552 -13.13 -0.99 6.97
C PRO A 552 -11.96 -1.97 6.83
N ASN A 553 -11.08 -2.03 7.84
CA ASN A 553 -9.86 -2.84 7.78
C ASN A 553 -9.57 -3.51 9.12
N PRO A 554 -9.61 -4.86 9.19
CA PRO A 554 -9.41 -5.60 10.44
C PRO A 554 -8.00 -5.41 11.04
N SER A 555 -7.00 -5.11 10.21
CA SER A 555 -5.61 -4.84 10.66
C SER A 555 -5.53 -3.65 11.64
N LEU A 556 -6.46 -2.69 11.57
CA LEU A 556 -6.51 -1.56 12.50
C LEU A 556 -6.94 -2.01 13.91
N ILE A 557 -7.82 -3.01 14.00
CA ILE A 557 -8.34 -3.53 15.27
C ILE A 557 -7.26 -4.38 15.95
N GLU A 558 -6.52 -5.19 15.21
CA GLU A 558 -5.38 -5.96 15.73
C GLU A 558 -4.34 -5.07 16.46
N ILE A 559 -4.03 -3.90 15.90
CA ILE A 559 -3.13 -2.90 16.50
C ILE A 559 -3.65 -2.38 17.86
N TYR A 560 -4.96 -2.41 18.11
CA TYR A 560 -5.55 -2.03 19.40
C TYR A 560 -5.77 -3.22 20.35
N THR A 561 -6.10 -4.42 19.86
CA THR A 561 -6.39 -5.61 20.70
C THR A 561 -5.23 -6.04 21.60
N SER A 562 -3.99 -5.84 21.14
CA SER A 562 -2.79 -6.05 21.95
C SER A 562 -2.71 -5.12 23.17
N SER A 563 -3.44 -4.00 23.20
CA SER A 563 -3.61 -3.12 24.36
C SER A 563 -4.77 -3.51 25.31
N PHE A 564 -5.53 -4.57 25.03
CA PHE A 564 -6.61 -5.04 25.93
C PHE A 564 -6.08 -5.62 27.24
N SER A 565 -6.95 -5.65 28.26
CA SER A 565 -6.67 -6.28 29.55
C SER A 565 -6.43 -7.79 29.40
N HIS A 566 -5.71 -8.38 30.36
CA HIS A 566 -5.46 -9.83 30.36
C HIS A 566 -6.77 -10.64 30.43
N ALA A 567 -7.73 -10.21 31.25
CA ALA A 567 -9.05 -10.85 31.38
C ALA A 567 -9.84 -10.81 30.06
N THR A 568 -9.80 -9.67 29.35
CA THR A 568 -10.43 -9.53 28.01
C THR A 568 -9.80 -10.49 27.00
N LYS A 569 -8.46 -10.62 27.01
CA LYS A 569 -7.74 -11.53 26.11
C LYS A 569 -8.06 -13.00 26.42
N THR A 570 -8.09 -13.40 27.69
CA THR A 570 -8.44 -14.78 28.07
C THR A 570 -9.89 -15.13 27.75
N TYR A 571 -10.84 -14.20 27.95
CA TYR A 571 -12.25 -14.41 27.57
C TYR A 571 -12.40 -14.63 26.06
N LEU A 572 -11.77 -13.78 25.23
CA LEU A 572 -11.87 -13.93 23.77
C LEU A 572 -11.23 -15.24 23.28
N LEU A 573 -10.17 -15.72 23.95
CA LEU A 573 -9.56 -17.02 23.66
C LEU A 573 -10.45 -18.22 24.09
N SER A 574 -11.21 -18.14 25.19
CA SER A 574 -12.16 -19.19 25.55
C SER A 574 -13.31 -19.30 24.53
N GLU A 575 -13.87 -18.17 24.11
CA GLU A 575 -14.87 -18.12 23.01
C GLU A 575 -14.31 -18.59 21.65
N GLY A 576 -12.98 -18.69 21.50
CA GLY A 576 -12.32 -19.21 20.30
C GLY A 576 -11.93 -18.16 19.25
N VAL A 577 -11.96 -16.88 19.60
CA VAL A 577 -11.40 -15.80 18.78
C VAL A 577 -9.88 -15.83 18.88
N TYR A 578 -9.20 -16.05 17.75
CA TYR A 578 -7.74 -15.99 17.71
C TYR A 578 -7.23 -14.55 17.84
N ILE A 579 -6.40 -14.28 18.87
CA ILE A 579 -5.72 -13.00 19.09
C ILE A 579 -4.20 -13.22 19.01
N SER A 580 -3.50 -12.38 18.26
CA SER A 580 -2.04 -12.42 18.17
C SER A 580 -1.40 -12.02 19.52
N SER A 581 -0.62 -12.94 20.09
CA SER A 581 -0.03 -12.89 21.44
C SER A 581 1.17 -11.93 21.58
N ILE A 582 1.10 -10.76 20.92
CA ILE A 582 2.18 -9.77 20.89
C ILE A 582 2.16 -8.95 22.19
N ASN A 583 2.94 -9.41 23.18
CA ASN A 583 3.20 -8.70 24.44
C ASN A 583 4.43 -7.75 24.36
N GLU A 584 4.91 -7.41 23.17
CA GLU A 584 5.99 -6.43 22.99
C GLU A 584 5.54 -4.98 23.30
N PRO A 585 6.38 -4.16 23.96
CA PRO A 585 6.04 -2.77 24.27
C PRO A 585 6.03 -1.90 23.00
N LYS A 586 4.87 -1.30 22.70
CA LYS A 586 4.67 -0.46 21.50
C LYS A 586 5.50 0.82 21.55
N VAL A 587 6.10 1.19 20.42
CA VAL A 587 6.91 2.41 20.24
C VAL A 587 6.08 3.70 20.44
N PHE A 588 4.76 3.65 20.23
CA PHE A 588 3.84 4.77 20.44
C PHE A 588 2.51 4.31 21.04
N ASP A 589 1.87 5.14 21.86
CA ASP A 589 0.50 4.94 22.34
C ASP A 589 -0.51 5.46 21.32
N TYR A 590 -0.74 4.69 20.26
CA TYR A 590 -1.58 5.06 19.12
C TYR A 590 -2.99 5.53 19.50
N SER A 591 -3.58 4.95 20.55
CA SER A 591 -4.89 5.33 21.11
C SER A 591 -4.96 6.80 21.56
N SER A 592 -3.85 7.37 22.03
CA SER A 592 -3.78 8.77 22.49
C SER A 592 -3.84 9.82 21.35
N PHE A 593 -3.64 9.40 20.09
CA PHE A 593 -3.58 10.30 18.94
C PHE A 593 -4.93 10.46 18.20
N VAL A 594 -5.90 9.58 18.46
CA VAL A 594 -7.21 9.59 17.81
C VAL A 594 -7.98 10.86 18.17
N ARG A 595 -8.44 11.60 17.15
CA ARG A 595 -9.30 12.78 17.30
C ARG A 595 -10.57 12.78 16.45
N GLY A 596 -10.73 11.83 15.53
CA GLY A 596 -11.93 11.71 14.71
C GLY A 596 -12.47 10.28 14.73
N PHE A 597 -13.63 10.10 15.35
CA PHE A 597 -14.23 8.79 15.61
C PHE A 597 -15.56 8.65 14.84
N ARG A 598 -15.69 7.59 14.05
CA ARG A 598 -16.97 7.16 13.46
C ARG A 598 -17.29 5.76 13.96
N PHE A 599 -18.44 5.59 14.61
CA PHE A 599 -18.82 4.31 15.20
C PHE A 599 -19.06 3.22 14.16
N GLU A 600 -19.62 3.58 13.00
CA GLU A 600 -19.89 2.69 11.87
C GLU A 600 -18.61 1.96 11.40
N ASP A 601 -17.54 2.70 11.11
CA ASP A 601 -16.26 2.12 10.65
C ASP A 601 -15.63 1.21 11.70
N LEU A 602 -15.72 1.58 12.99
CA LEU A 602 -15.16 0.79 14.09
C LEU A 602 -15.88 -0.56 14.17
N TYR A 603 -17.21 -0.54 14.18
CA TYR A 603 -18.02 -1.75 14.25
C TYR A 603 -17.80 -2.65 13.04
N GLU A 604 -17.79 -2.11 11.81
CA GLU A 604 -17.58 -2.92 10.61
C GLU A 604 -16.13 -3.45 10.51
N SER A 605 -15.13 -2.68 10.96
CA SER A 605 -13.75 -3.18 11.05
C SER A 605 -13.60 -4.25 12.15
N THR A 606 -14.36 -4.14 13.25
CA THR A 606 -14.33 -5.09 14.37
C THR A 606 -15.04 -6.40 14.05
N SER A 607 -16.18 -6.36 13.35
CA SER A 607 -16.86 -7.57 12.91
C SER A 607 -16.09 -8.31 11.81
N LEU A 608 -15.43 -7.60 10.88
CA LEU A 608 -14.48 -8.21 9.95
C LEU A 608 -13.25 -8.80 10.65
N TRP A 609 -12.74 -8.14 11.69
CA TRP A 609 -11.61 -8.66 12.47
C TRP A 609 -11.99 -9.91 13.27
N LEU A 610 -13.19 -9.94 13.85
CA LEU A 610 -13.72 -11.13 14.52
C LEU A 610 -13.98 -12.27 13.54
N GLN A 611 -14.56 -12.01 12.37
CA GLN A 611 -14.73 -13.03 11.32
C GLN A 611 -13.36 -13.63 10.92
N GLU A 612 -12.35 -12.80 10.65
CA GLU A 612 -10.99 -13.29 10.41
C GLU A 612 -10.41 -14.06 11.61
N GLY A 613 -10.69 -13.61 12.84
CA GLY A 613 -10.25 -14.26 14.08
C GLY A 613 -10.86 -15.64 14.29
N TYR A 614 -12.13 -15.84 13.93
CA TYR A 614 -12.79 -17.14 13.94
C TYR A 614 -12.40 -18.02 12.75
N GLU A 615 -12.20 -17.46 11.55
CA GLU A 615 -11.69 -18.23 10.41
C GLU A 615 -10.30 -18.79 10.72
N LYS A 616 -9.44 -17.99 11.39
CA LYS A 616 -8.14 -18.43 11.93
C LYS A 616 -8.30 -19.43 13.07
N GLY A 617 -9.18 -19.20 14.04
CA GLY A 617 -9.46 -20.13 15.15
C GLY A 617 -10.01 -21.49 14.68
N ARG A 618 -10.92 -21.49 13.69
CA ARG A 618 -11.47 -22.69 13.04
C ARG A 618 -10.46 -23.40 12.14
N GLN A 619 -9.49 -22.67 11.59
CA GLN A 619 -8.32 -23.28 10.93
C GLN A 619 -7.37 -23.95 11.93
N ILE A 620 -7.44 -23.65 13.24
CA ILE A 620 -6.59 -24.25 14.29
C ILE A 620 -7.30 -25.42 15.03
N ARG A 621 -8.64 -25.42 15.13
CA ARG A 621 -9.44 -26.35 15.96
C ARG A 621 -10.01 -27.62 15.25
N ARG A 622 -9.42 -28.15 14.18
CA ARG A 622 -9.98 -29.33 13.46
C ARG A 622 -9.36 -30.68 13.88
N GLU A 623 -9.98 -31.33 14.84
CA GLU A 623 -9.92 -32.80 14.97
C GLU A 623 -11.05 -33.48 14.15
N PRO A 624 -10.95 -34.78 13.80
CA PRO A 624 -11.84 -35.43 12.84
C PRO A 624 -12.88 -36.38 13.47
N GLU A 625 -13.82 -35.87 14.28
CA GLU A 625 -14.98 -36.65 14.76
C GLU A 625 -16.35 -36.02 14.44
N VAL A 626 -17.40 -36.85 14.54
CA VAL A 626 -18.74 -36.59 14.01
C VAL A 626 -19.54 -35.64 14.90
N ILE A 627 -19.90 -34.47 14.36
CA ILE A 627 -20.83 -33.52 15.00
C ILE A 627 -21.81 -32.99 13.94
N ASP A 628 -23.10 -32.96 14.27
CA ASP A 628 -24.21 -32.59 13.37
C ASP A 628 -24.01 -31.29 12.58
N GLU A 629 -24.22 -31.37 11.26
CA GLU A 629 -24.29 -30.20 10.37
C GLU A 629 -25.36 -29.18 10.85
N LYS A 630 -26.45 -29.67 11.45
CA LYS A 630 -27.55 -28.86 12.01
C LYS A 630 -27.14 -27.89 13.13
N ARG A 631 -25.96 -28.04 13.73
CA ARG A 631 -25.51 -27.15 14.82
C ARG A 631 -24.72 -25.94 14.32
N TYR A 632 -24.21 -25.95 13.08
CA TYR A 632 -23.26 -24.94 12.60
C TYR A 632 -23.87 -23.63 12.13
N ASP A 633 -25.11 -23.64 11.60
CA ASP A 633 -25.80 -22.41 11.19
C ASP A 633 -26.22 -21.52 12.37
N SER A 634 -26.11 -22.00 13.61
CA SER A 634 -26.44 -21.23 14.82
C SER A 634 -25.33 -20.28 15.30
N ILE A 635 -24.07 -20.55 14.95
CA ILE A 635 -22.90 -19.88 15.56
C ILE A 635 -22.81 -18.39 15.18
N VAL A 636 -23.28 -18.03 13.98
CA VAL A 636 -23.24 -16.66 13.43
C VAL A 636 -24.03 -15.64 14.28
N PHE A 637 -24.95 -16.10 15.15
CA PHE A 637 -25.77 -15.23 15.98
C PHE A 637 -25.19 -14.90 17.37
N ASP A 638 -24.32 -15.75 17.92
CA ASP A 638 -23.69 -15.47 19.23
C ASP A 638 -22.62 -14.37 19.13
N ASP A 639 -22.02 -14.21 17.96
CA ASP A 639 -20.97 -13.23 17.66
C ASP A 639 -21.33 -11.79 18.01
N LEU A 640 -22.61 -11.41 17.94
CA LEU A 640 -23.07 -10.06 18.31
C LEU A 640 -22.70 -9.69 19.75
N ARG A 641 -22.68 -10.66 20.67
CA ARG A 641 -22.27 -10.45 22.08
C ARG A 641 -20.78 -10.16 22.20
N ILE A 642 -19.97 -10.84 21.40
CA ILE A 642 -18.50 -10.71 21.38
C ILE A 642 -18.07 -9.45 20.62
N VAL A 643 -18.70 -9.12 19.49
CA VAL A 643 -18.55 -7.83 18.80
C VAL A 643 -18.86 -6.68 19.77
N LYS A 644 -19.96 -6.76 20.54
CA LYS A 644 -20.29 -5.76 21.57
C LYS A 644 -19.19 -5.64 22.63
N LEU A 645 -18.68 -6.74 23.18
CA LEU A 645 -17.63 -6.73 24.21
C LEU A 645 -16.33 -6.09 23.69
N VAL A 646 -15.89 -6.46 22.49
CA VAL A 646 -14.68 -5.90 21.85
C VAL A 646 -14.86 -4.41 21.55
N VAL A 647 -16.01 -4.00 21.02
CA VAL A 647 -16.33 -2.58 20.75
C VAL A 647 -16.42 -1.77 22.05
N HIS A 648 -16.99 -2.32 23.13
CA HIS A 648 -17.05 -1.67 24.44
C HIS A 648 -15.65 -1.39 25.00
N GLU A 649 -14.77 -2.40 25.04
CA GLU A 649 -13.38 -2.23 25.52
C GLU A 649 -12.57 -1.29 24.62
N LEU A 650 -12.79 -1.29 23.30
CA LEU A 650 -12.19 -0.31 22.39
C LEU A 650 -12.65 1.12 22.69
N VAL A 651 -13.96 1.35 22.84
CA VAL A 651 -14.53 2.67 23.19
C VAL A 651 -13.97 3.15 24.53
N LYS A 652 -14.00 2.31 25.56
CA LYS A 652 -13.43 2.57 26.89
C LYS A 652 -11.93 2.89 26.84
N LEU A 653 -11.15 2.17 26.04
CA LEU A 653 -9.72 2.41 25.81
C LEU A 653 -9.43 3.71 25.04
N PHE A 654 -10.34 4.12 24.15
CA PHE A 654 -10.24 5.42 23.46
C PHE A 654 -10.59 6.58 24.40
N PHE A 655 -11.77 6.57 25.03
CA PHE A 655 -12.22 7.69 25.87
C PHE A 655 -11.39 7.90 27.15
N SER A 656 -10.67 6.87 27.63
CA SER A 656 -9.71 6.99 28.73
C SER A 656 -8.30 7.50 28.33
N LYS A 657 -7.97 7.56 27.03
CA LYS A 657 -6.65 7.98 26.53
C LYS A 657 -6.66 9.21 25.63
N ILE A 658 -7.77 9.50 24.96
CA ILE A 658 -7.92 10.67 24.10
C ILE A 658 -8.09 11.91 24.99
N ARG A 659 -7.22 12.92 24.80
CA ARG A 659 -7.33 14.21 25.52
C ARG A 659 -8.15 15.27 24.78
N VAL A 660 -8.31 15.14 23.46
CA VAL A 660 -8.98 16.12 22.60
C VAL A 660 -9.65 15.38 21.44
N LEU A 661 -10.98 15.38 21.39
CA LEU A 661 -11.76 14.80 20.29
C LEU A 661 -12.29 15.91 19.38
N ASP A 662 -11.78 16.01 18.15
CA ASP A 662 -12.21 17.04 17.19
C ASP A 662 -13.56 16.68 16.53
N PHE A 663 -13.84 15.38 16.30
CA PHE A 663 -15.03 14.87 15.62
C PHE A 663 -15.55 13.54 16.20
N LEU A 664 -16.87 13.47 16.39
CA LEU A 664 -17.63 12.29 16.83
C LEU A 664 -18.82 12.04 15.88
N SER A 665 -18.99 10.80 15.43
CA SER A 665 -20.13 10.35 14.63
C SER A 665 -20.77 9.09 15.21
N LEU A 666 -22.04 9.22 15.60
CA LEU A 666 -22.91 8.19 16.19
C LEU A 666 -24.13 7.95 15.28
N ASN A 667 -23.86 7.53 14.03
CA ASN A 667 -24.88 7.29 13.01
C ASN A 667 -25.34 5.81 13.00
N THR A 668 -26.07 5.40 14.05
CA THR A 668 -26.52 4.01 14.23
C THR A 668 -27.48 3.55 13.12
N GLN A 669 -28.25 4.47 12.52
CA GLN A 669 -29.15 4.14 11.39
C GLN A 669 -28.43 3.45 10.22
N ARG A 670 -27.17 3.84 9.92
CA ARG A 670 -26.43 3.28 8.79
C ARG A 670 -25.87 1.89 9.11
N LEU A 671 -25.51 1.65 10.37
CA LEU A 671 -25.14 0.34 10.89
C LEU A 671 -26.32 -0.64 10.85
N ILE A 672 -27.51 -0.21 11.25
CA ILE A 672 -28.75 -1.01 11.17
C ILE A 672 -28.98 -1.48 9.73
N GLY A 673 -28.88 -0.59 8.75
CA GLY A 673 -29.02 -0.93 7.32
C GLY A 673 -27.91 -1.82 6.73
N LEU A 674 -26.81 -2.05 7.46
CA LEU A 674 -25.78 -3.04 7.12
C LEU A 674 -26.06 -4.39 7.78
N ILE A 675 -26.49 -4.41 9.05
CA ILE A 675 -26.85 -5.63 9.78
C ILE A 675 -28.08 -6.28 9.15
N ASP A 676 -29.16 -5.51 8.96
CA ASP A 676 -30.41 -5.92 8.30
C ASP A 676 -30.13 -6.59 6.94
N ARG A 677 -29.24 -6.00 6.12
CA ARG A 677 -28.84 -6.54 4.82
C ARG A 677 -28.06 -7.85 4.86
N ARG A 678 -27.36 -8.17 5.95
CA ARG A 678 -26.65 -9.46 6.11
C ARG A 678 -27.56 -10.51 6.76
N PHE A 679 -28.44 -10.08 7.66
CA PHE A 679 -29.43 -10.91 8.36
C PHE A 679 -30.38 -11.59 7.36
N TRP A 680 -31.11 -10.81 6.55
CA TRP A 680 -32.11 -11.33 5.60
C TRP A 680 -31.51 -12.11 4.41
N THR A 681 -30.19 -12.08 4.20
CA THR A 681 -29.53 -12.87 3.14
C THR A 681 -29.08 -14.25 3.58
N HIS A 682 -29.00 -14.53 4.89
CA HIS A 682 -28.48 -15.80 5.39
C HIS A 682 -29.52 -16.71 6.07
N HIS A 683 -30.55 -16.15 6.72
CA HIS A 683 -31.63 -16.97 7.32
C HIS A 683 -33.02 -16.53 6.81
N PRO A 684 -33.53 -17.11 5.70
CA PRO A 684 -34.86 -16.81 5.18
C PRO A 684 -36.00 -17.61 5.84
N GLY A 685 -35.75 -18.38 6.91
CA GLY A 685 -36.76 -19.25 7.55
C GLY A 685 -36.63 -19.55 9.04
N ASP A 686 -35.41 -19.68 9.59
CA ASP A 686 -35.19 -20.33 10.91
C ASP A 686 -35.25 -19.42 12.15
N VAL A 687 -36.24 -18.52 12.23
CA VAL A 687 -36.44 -17.69 13.44
C VAL A 687 -37.90 -17.71 13.90
N GLN A 688 -38.22 -18.55 14.89
CA GLN A 688 -39.56 -18.63 15.50
C GLN A 688 -39.96 -17.36 16.28
N TYR A 689 -38.99 -16.52 16.66
CA TYR A 689 -39.19 -15.18 17.22
C TYR A 689 -38.46 -14.13 16.39
N THR A 690 -39.07 -13.68 15.30
CA THR A 690 -38.66 -12.43 14.68
C THR A 690 -38.93 -11.28 15.67
N PRO A 691 -37.95 -10.44 16.01
CA PRO A 691 -38.16 -9.34 16.96
C PRO A 691 -39.18 -8.37 16.37
N THR A 692 -40.35 -8.30 16.99
CA THR A 692 -41.53 -7.59 16.46
C THR A 692 -41.35 -6.08 16.49
N SER A 693 -40.43 -5.61 17.34
CA SER A 693 -40.06 -4.21 17.48
C SER A 693 -38.54 -4.00 17.40
N PHE A 694 -38.14 -2.80 16.95
CA PHE A 694 -36.74 -2.37 17.03
C PHE A 694 -36.26 -2.26 18.49
N GLU A 695 -37.14 -2.08 19.47
CA GLU A 695 -36.78 -2.01 20.88
C GLU A 695 -36.45 -3.41 21.44
N GLU A 696 -37.17 -4.47 21.05
CA GLU A 696 -36.73 -5.85 21.32
C GLU A 696 -35.35 -6.13 20.70
N PHE A 697 -35.13 -5.75 19.44
CA PHE A 697 -33.84 -5.92 18.77
C PHE A 697 -32.72 -5.14 19.49
N ARG A 698 -32.95 -3.85 19.75
CA ARG A 698 -32.01 -2.94 20.42
C ARG A 698 -31.62 -3.43 21.81
N ASN A 699 -32.60 -3.88 22.59
CA ASN A 699 -32.41 -4.33 23.96
C ASN A 699 -31.74 -5.71 24.00
N SER A 700 -32.19 -6.66 23.17
CA SER A 700 -31.63 -8.03 23.12
C SER A 700 -30.15 -8.05 22.69
N TYR A 701 -29.77 -7.18 21.73
CA TYR A 701 -28.37 -7.00 21.34
C TYR A 701 -27.67 -5.87 22.12
N GLY A 702 -28.36 -5.28 23.11
CA GLY A 702 -27.80 -4.40 24.14
C GLY A 702 -27.09 -3.15 23.63
N PHE A 703 -27.66 -2.46 22.64
CA PHE A 703 -27.07 -1.24 22.05
C PHE A 703 -27.04 -0.04 23.02
N ASP A 704 -27.79 -0.07 24.12
CA ASP A 704 -27.86 1.03 25.10
C ASP A 704 -26.55 1.33 25.83
N ASP A 705 -25.61 0.37 25.94
CA ASP A 705 -24.28 0.61 26.52
C ASP A 705 -23.42 1.59 25.70
N LEU A 706 -23.81 1.87 24.45
CA LEU A 706 -23.21 2.91 23.63
C LEU A 706 -23.64 4.32 24.06
N LEU A 707 -24.71 4.45 24.85
CA LEU A 707 -25.12 5.71 25.47
C LEU A 707 -24.33 6.04 26.74
N ASN A 708 -23.61 5.07 27.29
CA ASN A 708 -22.76 5.23 28.46
C ASN A 708 -21.40 5.88 28.14
N ILE A 709 -21.19 6.44 26.93
CA ILE A 709 -19.98 7.22 26.58
C ILE A 709 -19.61 8.28 27.64
N PRO A 710 -20.55 9.07 28.19
CA PRO A 710 -20.24 10.04 29.26
C PRO A 710 -19.77 9.44 30.60
N SER A 711 -19.98 8.14 30.86
CA SER A 711 -19.58 7.51 32.13
C SER A 711 -18.16 6.94 32.12
N TYR A 712 -17.49 6.86 30.97
CA TYR A 712 -16.09 6.43 30.93
C TYR A 712 -15.16 7.52 31.49
N PRO A 713 -14.16 7.17 32.33
CA PRO A 713 -13.20 8.14 32.84
C PRO A 713 -12.44 8.80 31.68
N GLY A 714 -12.36 10.13 31.69
CA GLY A 714 -11.75 10.94 30.62
C GLY A 714 -12.70 11.44 29.53
N ALA A 715 -13.93 10.91 29.42
CA ALA A 715 -14.84 11.27 28.34
C ALA A 715 -15.25 12.76 28.34
N ASN A 716 -15.55 13.32 29.52
CA ASN A 716 -15.95 14.71 29.66
C ASN A 716 -14.84 15.70 29.21
N ASP A 717 -13.58 15.39 29.52
CA ASP A 717 -12.44 16.22 29.12
C ASP A 717 -12.25 16.24 27.60
N CYS A 718 -12.37 15.07 26.94
CA CYS A 718 -12.16 15.01 25.49
C CYS A 718 -13.33 15.62 24.69
N LEU A 719 -14.57 15.50 25.19
CA LEU A 719 -15.78 16.02 24.55
C LEU A 719 -15.91 17.54 24.62
N ARG A 720 -15.30 18.20 25.62
CA ARG A 720 -15.28 19.67 25.77
C ARG A 720 -14.71 20.43 24.56
N TYR A 721 -13.88 19.77 23.76
CA TYR A 721 -13.21 20.32 22.58
C TYR A 721 -13.86 19.96 21.24
N LEU A 722 -15.03 19.31 21.26
CA LEU A 722 -15.69 18.79 20.06
C LEU A 722 -16.06 19.89 19.05
N GLN A 723 -15.67 19.71 17.78
CA GLN A 723 -15.91 20.69 16.71
C GLN A 723 -16.91 20.22 15.65
N LYS A 724 -16.95 18.91 15.35
CA LYS A 724 -18.04 18.29 14.58
C LYS A 724 -18.75 17.24 15.41
N PHE A 725 -20.07 17.29 15.43
CA PHE A 725 -20.93 16.20 15.89
C PHE A 725 -21.82 15.71 14.75
N GLU A 726 -21.86 14.40 14.54
CA GLU A 726 -22.83 13.74 13.67
C GLU A 726 -23.65 12.73 14.48
N TYR A 727 -24.97 12.85 14.40
CA TYR A 727 -25.92 12.03 15.14
C TYR A 727 -26.90 11.35 14.17
N GLY A 728 -27.18 10.07 14.39
CA GLY A 728 -28.15 9.32 13.59
C GLY A 728 -28.86 8.23 14.40
N GLY A 729 -29.40 8.61 15.56
CA GLY A 729 -30.04 7.74 16.55
C GLY A 729 -31.52 8.05 16.84
N GLY A 730 -32.11 7.27 17.74
CA GLY A 730 -33.53 7.28 18.11
C GLY A 730 -33.87 8.16 19.31
N SER A 731 -35.05 7.96 19.90
CA SER A 731 -35.56 8.81 21.00
C SER A 731 -34.79 8.70 22.33
N THR A 732 -34.22 7.53 22.63
CA THR A 732 -33.49 7.26 23.88
C THR A 732 -32.04 7.79 23.89
N ASP A 733 -31.48 8.12 22.73
CA ASP A 733 -30.05 8.47 22.61
C ASP A 733 -29.75 9.94 23.02
N GLY A 734 -30.78 10.70 23.44
CA GLY A 734 -30.71 12.12 23.78
C GLY A 734 -29.80 12.47 24.97
N ARG A 735 -29.47 11.51 25.85
CA ARG A 735 -28.56 11.73 27.01
C ARG A 735 -27.23 12.35 26.59
N ILE A 736 -26.64 11.92 25.46
CA ILE A 736 -25.37 12.49 25.00
C ILE A 736 -25.54 13.91 24.43
N MET A 737 -26.73 14.27 23.91
CA MET A 737 -27.01 15.66 23.50
C MET A 737 -27.11 16.59 24.71
N GLN A 738 -27.70 16.13 25.82
CA GLN A 738 -27.75 16.90 27.06
C GLN A 738 -26.34 17.10 27.63
N VAL A 739 -25.54 16.04 27.78
CA VAL A 739 -24.15 16.16 28.25
C VAL A 739 -23.33 17.06 27.32
N LEU A 740 -23.55 17.01 26.00
CA LEU A 740 -22.90 17.92 25.06
C LEU A 740 -23.40 19.37 25.16
N SER A 741 -24.65 19.65 25.54
CA SER A 741 -25.12 21.03 25.73
C SER A 741 -24.59 21.65 27.03
N GLU A 742 -24.33 20.83 28.04
CA GLU A 742 -23.70 21.22 29.30
C GLU A 742 -22.17 21.45 29.14
N ILE A 743 -21.46 20.52 28.49
CA ILE A 743 -19.98 20.47 28.45
C ILE A 743 -19.37 21.11 27.19
N SER A 744 -19.98 20.95 26.01
CA SER A 744 -19.40 21.36 24.72
C SER A 744 -20.08 22.61 24.15
N LYS A 745 -19.33 23.70 24.04
CA LYS A 745 -19.82 25.00 23.51
C LYS A 745 -19.17 25.43 22.18
N ASN A 746 -18.34 24.55 21.60
CA ASN A 746 -17.40 24.82 20.51
C ASN A 746 -17.77 24.13 19.17
N LEU A 747 -18.99 23.59 19.02
CA LEU A 747 -19.39 22.90 17.80
C LEU A 747 -19.46 23.87 16.62
N ASN A 748 -18.58 23.67 15.64
CA ASN A 748 -18.57 24.38 14.37
C ASN A 748 -19.48 23.72 13.32
N THR A 749 -19.70 22.40 13.41
CA THR A 749 -20.53 21.62 12.49
C THR A 749 -21.43 20.64 13.23
N LEU A 750 -22.74 20.70 12.95
CA LEU A 750 -23.74 19.78 13.47
C LEU A 750 -24.44 19.07 12.30
N GLU A 751 -24.51 17.75 12.36
CA GLU A 751 -25.17 16.91 11.36
C GLU A 751 -26.14 15.94 12.04
N ILE A 752 -27.44 16.06 11.74
CA ILE A 752 -28.51 15.26 12.35
C ILE A 752 -29.21 14.46 11.25
N ASN A 753 -29.21 13.13 11.39
CA ASN A 753 -29.84 12.18 10.49
C ASN A 753 -31.01 11.48 11.19
N PHE A 754 -32.24 11.91 10.90
CA PHE A 754 -33.43 11.37 11.54
C PHE A 754 -33.78 9.96 11.03
N SER A 755 -34.15 9.07 11.95
CA SER A 755 -34.52 7.69 11.67
C SER A 755 -35.88 7.58 10.97
N SER A 756 -35.86 7.20 9.69
CA SER A 756 -37.05 7.14 8.83
C SER A 756 -37.94 5.90 9.00
N TRP A 757 -37.75 5.10 10.06
CA TRP A 757 -38.34 3.76 10.21
C TRP A 757 -39.32 3.60 11.37
N GLN A 758 -39.40 4.57 12.30
CA GLN A 758 -40.03 4.32 13.62
C GLN A 758 -40.99 5.39 14.16
N GLY A 759 -40.99 6.62 13.64
CA GLY A 759 -41.82 7.71 14.19
C GLY A 759 -41.41 8.22 15.59
N LYS A 760 -40.63 7.44 16.35
CA LYS A 760 -39.88 7.89 17.54
C LYS A 760 -38.68 8.72 17.10
N TYR A 761 -38.65 9.99 17.48
CA TYR A 761 -37.58 10.95 17.18
C TYR A 761 -36.90 11.40 18.49
N PRO A 762 -35.64 11.88 18.44
CA PRO A 762 -35.03 12.59 19.58
C PRO A 762 -35.90 13.78 20.01
N ASP A 763 -35.95 14.05 21.31
CA ASP A 763 -36.72 15.15 21.89
C ASP A 763 -36.33 16.50 21.25
N PRO A 764 -37.28 17.23 20.63
CA PRO A 764 -37.05 18.56 20.09
C PRO A 764 -36.40 19.54 21.08
N GLN A 765 -36.71 19.44 22.38
CA GLN A 765 -36.14 20.31 23.42
C GLN A 765 -34.66 20.03 23.67
N MET A 766 -34.22 18.78 23.61
CA MET A 766 -32.80 18.44 23.78
C MET A 766 -31.97 19.02 22.63
N ILE A 767 -32.44 18.89 21.39
CA ILE A 767 -31.81 19.49 20.20
C ILE A 767 -31.80 21.03 20.29
N LEU A 768 -32.90 21.64 20.73
CA LEU A 768 -33.00 23.08 20.94
C LEU A 768 -32.02 23.58 22.03
N SER A 769 -31.84 22.81 23.11
CA SER A 769 -30.86 23.12 24.16
C SER A 769 -29.42 23.07 23.64
N LEU A 770 -29.08 22.03 22.85
CA LEU A 770 -27.76 21.86 22.26
C LEU A 770 -27.42 23.00 21.29
N LEU A 771 -28.39 23.42 20.45
CA LEU A 771 -28.23 24.56 19.55
C LEU A 771 -28.03 25.87 20.31
N LYS A 772 -28.83 26.15 21.34
CA LYS A 772 -28.72 27.37 22.17
C LYS A 772 -27.41 27.43 22.97
N ALA A 773 -26.81 26.28 23.30
CA ALA A 773 -25.57 26.19 24.07
C ALA A 773 -24.28 26.47 23.24
N GLN A 774 -24.34 26.46 21.90
CA GLN A 774 -23.16 26.72 21.06
C GLN A 774 -22.95 28.21 20.82
N HIS A 775 -21.70 28.65 20.78
CA HIS A 775 -21.36 30.06 20.53
C HIS A 775 -21.06 30.40 19.06
N LEU A 776 -20.68 29.42 18.22
CA LEU A 776 -20.13 29.66 16.88
C LEU A 776 -20.50 28.57 15.85
N LEU A 777 -21.76 28.14 15.78
CA LEU A 777 -22.17 27.09 14.84
C LEU A 777 -22.14 27.62 13.38
N ARG A 778 -21.27 27.03 12.54
CA ARG A 778 -21.02 27.50 11.16
C ARG A 778 -21.70 26.66 10.09
N ARG A 779 -21.95 25.38 10.36
CA ARG A 779 -22.53 24.42 9.40
C ARG A 779 -23.59 23.54 10.08
N VAL A 780 -24.77 23.49 9.49
CA VAL A 780 -25.86 22.61 9.91
C VAL A 780 -26.33 21.76 8.72
N ILE A 781 -26.46 20.45 8.94
CA ILE A 781 -26.99 19.48 7.97
C ILE A 781 -28.11 18.69 8.66
N LEU A 782 -29.30 18.71 8.06
CA LEU A 782 -30.50 18.04 8.56
C LEU A 782 -30.99 17.05 7.50
N ARG A 783 -30.93 15.75 7.81
CA ARG A 783 -31.33 14.66 6.91
C ARG A 783 -32.59 13.98 7.45
N ARG A 784 -33.60 13.74 6.59
CA ARG A 784 -34.81 12.92 6.87
C ARG A 784 -35.76 13.40 7.98
N GLY A 785 -35.60 14.62 8.49
CA GLY A 785 -36.41 15.14 9.61
C GLY A 785 -37.87 15.44 9.27
N THR A 786 -38.76 15.19 10.23
CA THR A 786 -40.21 15.48 10.20
C THR A 786 -40.55 16.85 10.77
N SER A 787 -41.71 17.39 10.38
CA SER A 787 -42.23 18.72 10.75
C SER A 787 -41.99 19.13 12.21
N ASN A 788 -42.37 18.28 13.17
CA ASN A 788 -42.39 18.64 14.59
C ASN A 788 -40.97 18.83 15.17
N CYS A 789 -39.99 18.05 14.71
CA CYS A 789 -38.59 18.22 15.08
C CYS A 789 -37.92 19.33 14.25
N LEU A 790 -38.35 19.49 13.00
CA LEU A 790 -37.81 20.47 12.06
C LEU A 790 -38.13 21.92 12.47
N GLN A 791 -39.32 22.16 13.04
CA GLN A 791 -39.73 23.47 13.57
C GLN A 791 -38.82 23.92 14.73
N ALA A 792 -38.69 23.11 15.79
CA ALA A 792 -37.83 23.44 16.94
C ALA A 792 -36.35 23.59 16.55
N LEU A 793 -35.88 22.81 15.57
CA LEU A 793 -34.56 22.96 14.97
C LEU A 793 -34.36 24.35 14.35
N ILE A 794 -35.32 24.79 13.54
CA ILE A 794 -35.26 26.06 12.81
C ILE A 794 -35.41 27.25 13.77
N GLU A 795 -36.25 27.15 14.80
CA GLU A 795 -36.28 28.10 15.92
C GLU A 795 -34.93 28.20 16.63
N GLY A 796 -34.26 27.06 16.87
CA GLY A 796 -32.92 27.02 17.44
C GLY A 796 -31.85 27.73 16.58
N LEU A 797 -31.99 27.72 15.25
CA LEU A 797 -31.09 28.45 14.35
C LEU A 797 -31.13 29.97 14.54
N HIS A 798 -32.19 30.53 15.15
CA HIS A 798 -32.25 31.97 15.44
C HIS A 798 -31.04 32.44 16.29
N SER A 799 -30.59 31.59 17.22
CA SER A 799 -29.39 31.84 18.05
C SER A 799 -28.06 31.85 17.29
N GLN A 800 -28.01 31.30 16.07
CA GLN A 800 -26.80 31.12 15.26
C GLN A 800 -26.83 31.94 13.96
N THR A 801 -27.76 32.89 13.83
CA THR A 801 -27.98 33.73 12.63
C THR A 801 -26.75 34.52 12.18
N SER A 802 -25.89 34.90 13.11
CA SER A 802 -24.63 35.61 12.84
C SER A 802 -23.47 34.69 12.45
N SER A 803 -23.47 33.41 12.86
CA SER A 803 -22.36 32.47 12.66
C SER A 803 -22.56 31.50 11.49
N LEU A 804 -23.80 31.23 11.09
CA LEU A 804 -24.14 30.19 10.12
C LEU A 804 -23.70 30.56 8.69
N ASN A 805 -22.87 29.71 8.09
CA ASN A 805 -22.32 29.85 6.74
C ASN A 805 -22.84 28.78 5.76
N TYR A 806 -23.29 27.63 6.26
CA TYR A 806 -23.79 26.51 5.45
C TYR A 806 -25.02 25.89 6.10
N LEU A 807 -26.12 25.76 5.36
CA LEU A 807 -27.33 25.09 5.79
C LEU A 807 -27.83 24.11 4.71
N GLU A 808 -28.08 22.86 5.09
CA GLU A 808 -28.57 21.81 4.21
C GLU A 808 -29.72 21.03 4.82
N PHE A 809 -30.82 20.95 4.07
CA PHE A 809 -31.97 20.10 4.29
C PHE A 809 -31.97 19.00 3.21
N SER A 810 -31.92 17.73 3.61
CA SER A 810 -31.89 16.59 2.68
C SER A 810 -32.94 15.53 3.04
N GLY A 811 -34.01 15.43 2.26
CA GLY A 811 -35.11 14.50 2.50
C GLY A 811 -36.02 14.86 3.67
N THR A 812 -36.03 16.13 4.11
CA THR A 812 -36.86 16.61 5.23
C THR A 812 -38.28 16.94 4.79
N ASP A 813 -39.23 16.95 5.74
CA ASP A 813 -40.65 17.16 5.51
C ASP A 813 -41.16 18.45 6.16
N PHE A 814 -41.52 19.42 5.33
CA PHE A 814 -42.02 20.75 5.70
C PHE A 814 -43.55 20.84 5.74
N ARG A 815 -44.28 19.75 5.42
CA ARG A 815 -45.76 19.76 5.25
C ARG A 815 -46.56 20.25 6.48
N GLY A 816 -45.97 20.26 7.68
CA GLY A 816 -46.59 20.76 8.91
C GLY A 816 -46.33 22.24 9.20
N HIS A 817 -46.58 23.14 8.23
CA HIS A 817 -46.48 24.60 8.38
C HIS A 817 -45.17 25.14 9.02
N VAL A 818 -44.04 24.55 8.65
CA VAL A 818 -42.72 24.93 9.18
C VAL A 818 -42.27 26.30 8.63
N CYS A 819 -41.89 27.23 9.51
CA CYS A 819 -41.62 28.62 9.15
C CYS A 819 -40.12 28.92 8.95
N LEU A 820 -39.72 29.40 7.76
CA LEU A 820 -38.32 29.65 7.40
C LEU A 820 -37.73 31.01 7.87
N THR A 821 -38.46 31.83 8.62
CA THR A 821 -38.00 33.17 9.08
C THR A 821 -36.63 33.16 9.78
N PRO A 822 -36.27 32.20 10.66
CA PRO A 822 -34.93 32.14 11.22
C PRO A 822 -33.82 31.89 10.19
N VAL A 823 -34.11 31.22 9.08
CA VAL A 823 -33.17 31.02 7.97
C VAL A 823 -33.00 32.30 7.16
N ALA A 824 -34.06 33.10 6.99
CA ALA A 824 -34.01 34.40 6.31
C ALA A 824 -33.13 35.43 7.06
N ALA A 825 -33.02 35.30 8.38
CA ALA A 825 -32.16 36.13 9.23
C ALA A 825 -30.65 35.77 9.16
N CYS A 826 -30.26 34.68 8.48
CA CYS A 826 -28.87 34.23 8.40
C CYS A 826 -28.03 35.03 7.38
N VAL A 827 -27.69 36.28 7.69
CA VAL A 827 -26.99 37.22 6.78
C VAL A 827 -25.63 36.70 6.26
N ASN A 828 -24.95 35.83 7.03
CA ASN A 828 -23.64 35.28 6.67
C ASN A 828 -23.70 33.99 5.81
N LEU A 829 -24.89 33.52 5.43
CA LEU A 829 -25.07 32.25 4.72
C LEU A 829 -24.41 32.27 3.33
N GLN A 830 -23.49 31.33 3.08
CA GLN A 830 -22.77 31.17 1.82
C GLN A 830 -23.28 30.00 0.97
N VAL A 831 -23.91 29.01 1.61
CA VAL A 831 -24.48 27.82 0.95
C VAL A 831 -25.84 27.48 1.58
N LEU A 832 -26.87 27.38 0.74
CA LEU A 832 -28.22 26.93 1.12
C LEU A 832 -28.65 25.75 0.21
N VAL A 833 -29.05 24.64 0.82
CA VAL A 833 -29.43 23.41 0.11
C VAL A 833 -30.78 22.87 0.59
N PHE A 834 -31.68 22.64 -0.36
CA PHE A 834 -32.89 21.83 -0.23
C PHE A 834 -32.82 20.70 -1.27
N ASP A 835 -32.56 19.48 -0.82
CA ASP A 835 -32.49 18.28 -1.68
C ASP A 835 -33.57 17.27 -1.26
N ARG A 836 -34.40 16.79 -2.19
CA ARG A 836 -35.45 15.77 -1.95
C ARG A 836 -36.46 16.13 -0.83
N CYS A 837 -36.66 17.41 -0.53
CA CYS A 837 -37.54 17.86 0.55
C CYS A 837 -39.03 17.79 0.16
N LEU A 838 -39.93 17.57 1.10
CA LEU A 838 -41.38 17.51 0.89
C LEU A 838 -42.07 18.73 1.51
N GLY A 839 -43.14 19.23 0.89
CA GLY A 839 -43.97 20.32 1.44
C GLY A 839 -43.40 21.74 1.28
N LEU A 840 -42.45 21.97 0.36
CA LEU A 840 -41.88 23.31 0.13
C LEU A 840 -42.76 24.14 -0.83
N ASN A 841 -43.89 24.60 -0.30
CA ASN A 841 -44.88 25.43 -0.98
C ASN A 841 -44.47 26.92 -0.97
N ASN A 842 -45.11 27.78 -1.78
CA ASN A 842 -44.87 29.23 -1.82
C ASN A 842 -44.77 29.85 -0.41
N ASP A 843 -45.79 29.63 0.42
CA ASP A 843 -45.96 30.20 1.75
C ASP A 843 -44.82 29.79 2.71
N THR A 844 -44.30 28.58 2.58
CA THR A 844 -43.14 28.11 3.39
C THR A 844 -41.83 28.76 2.96
N VAL A 845 -41.73 29.19 1.70
CA VAL A 845 -40.54 29.79 1.08
C VAL A 845 -40.61 31.33 1.08
N GLU A 846 -41.80 31.92 1.26
CA GLU A 846 -42.04 33.36 1.33
C GLU A 846 -41.11 34.11 2.31
N PRO A 847 -40.80 33.61 3.53
CA PRO A 847 -39.84 34.26 4.42
C PRO A 847 -38.46 34.48 3.79
N LEU A 848 -38.01 33.60 2.89
CA LEU A 848 -36.74 33.75 2.19
C LEU A 848 -36.74 34.90 1.18
N SER A 849 -37.91 35.39 0.74
CA SER A 849 -38.00 36.54 -0.17
C SER A 849 -37.60 37.87 0.49
N PHE A 850 -37.63 37.92 1.82
CA PHE A 850 -37.18 39.06 2.64
C PHE A 850 -35.71 38.93 3.10
N ALA A 851 -35.05 37.80 2.81
CA ALA A 851 -33.68 37.54 3.24
C ALA A 851 -32.65 38.38 2.46
N THR A 852 -31.65 38.92 3.16
CA THR A 852 -30.58 39.75 2.56
C THR A 852 -29.28 38.95 2.35
N PHE A 853 -29.38 37.89 1.56
CA PHE A 853 -28.33 36.88 1.32
C PHE A 853 -27.13 37.37 0.47
N LYS A 854 -26.53 38.51 0.82
CA LYS A 854 -25.40 39.16 0.12
C LYS A 854 -24.10 38.35 0.02
N LYS A 855 -23.99 37.21 0.72
CA LYS A 855 -22.82 36.31 0.72
C LYS A 855 -23.11 34.93 0.10
N LEU A 856 -24.33 34.68 -0.38
CA LEU A 856 -24.79 33.37 -0.85
C LEU A 856 -24.20 33.03 -2.21
N LYS A 857 -23.14 32.20 -2.20
CA LYS A 857 -22.43 31.75 -3.41
C LYS A 857 -23.09 30.53 -4.05
N LYS A 858 -23.84 29.74 -3.27
CA LYS A 858 -24.44 28.49 -3.73
C LYS A 858 -25.87 28.31 -3.24
N PHE A 859 -26.78 28.07 -4.18
CA PHE A 859 -28.17 27.72 -3.92
C PHE A 859 -28.56 26.43 -4.63
N VAL A 860 -29.11 25.47 -3.89
CA VAL A 860 -29.52 24.17 -4.42
C VAL A 860 -30.97 23.90 -4.02
N PHE A 861 -31.85 23.72 -5.00
CA PHE A 861 -33.22 23.29 -4.86
C PHE A 861 -33.46 22.12 -5.83
N ARG A 862 -33.26 20.89 -5.35
CA ARG A 862 -33.26 19.68 -6.17
C ARG A 862 -34.30 18.70 -5.67
N LYS A 863 -35.06 18.09 -6.59
CA LYS A 863 -35.90 16.91 -6.32
C LYS A 863 -36.99 17.11 -5.25
N SER A 864 -37.18 18.34 -4.77
CA SER A 864 -38.17 18.68 -3.75
C SER A 864 -39.57 18.80 -4.34
N VAL A 865 -40.60 18.61 -3.51
CA VAL A 865 -42.01 18.62 -3.91
C VAL A 865 -42.75 19.68 -3.06
N GLY A 866 -43.54 20.54 -3.71
CA GLY A 866 -44.31 21.58 -3.01
C GLY A 866 -45.13 22.53 -3.90
N PHE A 867 -44.83 22.65 -5.19
CA PHE A 867 -45.60 23.53 -6.09
C PHE A 867 -46.83 22.83 -6.70
N ARG A 868 -47.91 22.77 -5.92
CA ARG A 868 -49.29 22.65 -6.42
C ARG A 868 -50.29 23.11 -5.36
N ASP A 869 -51.30 23.87 -5.78
CA ASP A 869 -52.50 24.09 -4.96
C ASP A 869 -53.18 22.77 -4.62
N LEU A 870 -53.60 22.64 -3.35
CA LEU A 870 -54.51 21.61 -2.87
C LEU A 870 -55.78 22.25 -2.28
N ARG A 871 -56.35 23.24 -3.00
CA ARG A 871 -57.71 23.72 -2.74
C ARG A 871 -58.76 22.75 -3.31
N SER A 872 -58.89 21.58 -2.70
CA SER A 872 -60.04 20.70 -2.92
C SER A 872 -60.24 19.69 -1.77
N ASN A 873 -61.06 20.12 -0.80
CA ASN A 873 -62.00 19.35 0.02
C ASN A 873 -61.53 18.14 0.86
N HIS A 874 -61.80 18.26 2.17
CA HIS A 874 -62.31 17.26 3.12
C HIS A 874 -62.12 15.75 2.85
N VAL A 875 -61.58 15.03 3.85
CA VAL A 875 -62.35 14.22 4.83
C VAL A 875 -61.34 13.43 5.70
N ILE A 876 -61.57 13.37 7.01
CA ILE A 876 -60.94 12.41 7.94
C ILE A 876 -61.98 11.32 8.22
N PRO A 877 -61.58 10.04 8.24
CA PRO A 877 -62.00 9.20 9.36
C PRO A 877 -60.80 8.62 10.12
N GLN A 878 -60.92 8.56 11.44
CA GLN A 878 -60.17 7.61 12.26
C GLN A 878 -60.89 6.24 12.22
N SER A 879 -60.29 5.23 12.84
CA SER A 879 -60.83 3.87 13.07
C SER A 879 -61.16 3.01 11.85
N VAL A 880 -60.31 2.00 11.60
CA VAL A 880 -60.70 0.57 11.46
C VAL A 880 -59.63 -0.26 12.19
N VAL A 881 -60.01 -1.39 12.76
CA VAL A 881 -59.19 -2.29 13.59
C VAL A 881 -58.48 -3.36 12.73
N HIS A 882 -57.60 -4.18 13.33
CA HIS A 882 -57.00 -5.40 12.76
C HIS A 882 -57.94 -6.20 11.83
N ILE A 883 -57.39 -6.85 10.79
CA ILE A 883 -57.39 -8.32 10.64
C ILE A 883 -56.56 -8.80 9.40
N ILE A 884 -55.74 -9.82 9.66
CA ILE A 884 -55.25 -10.95 8.84
C ILE A 884 -55.42 -10.91 7.29
N GLY A 885 -54.36 -11.27 6.55
CA GLY A 885 -54.49 -11.67 5.14
C GLY A 885 -53.18 -12.05 4.42
N ASN A 886 -52.79 -13.33 4.46
CA ASN A 886 -51.81 -13.89 3.49
C ASN A 886 -52.47 -14.02 2.10
N HIS A 887 -51.68 -14.00 1.01
CA HIS A 887 -51.66 -15.10 0.03
C HIS A 887 -50.53 -14.95 -1.02
N ASN A 888 -50.07 -16.10 -1.54
CA ASN A 888 -49.01 -16.25 -2.54
C ASN A 888 -49.54 -16.27 -4.00
N THR A 889 -48.58 -16.32 -4.93
CA THR A 889 -48.71 -16.76 -6.35
C THR A 889 -49.35 -15.77 -7.34
N GLY A 890 -49.32 -16.11 -8.64
CA GLY A 890 -50.25 -15.57 -9.64
C GLY A 890 -49.60 -14.88 -10.83
N ASN A 891 -49.32 -15.63 -11.90
CA ASN A 891 -48.85 -15.10 -13.18
C ASN A 891 -50.05 -14.83 -14.13
N THR A 892 -49.93 -13.84 -15.03
CA THR A 892 -50.70 -13.69 -16.31
C THR A 892 -52.18 -13.19 -16.35
N ILE A 893 -52.54 -12.68 -17.54
CA ILE A 893 -53.90 -12.47 -18.15
C ILE A 893 -54.59 -11.08 -17.92
N ARG A 894 -55.63 -10.79 -18.74
CA ARG A 894 -56.06 -9.48 -19.27
C ARG A 894 -57.52 -9.08 -18.90
N THR A 895 -57.77 -7.76 -18.93
CA THR A 895 -58.99 -7.04 -19.40
C THR A 895 -60.31 -6.97 -18.59
N THR A 896 -61.13 -5.99 -19.01
CA THR A 896 -62.60 -5.79 -18.89
C THR A 896 -63.27 -4.95 -17.76
N LEU A 897 -63.67 -3.72 -18.12
CA LEU A 897 -65.04 -3.12 -18.09
C LEU A 897 -65.79 -2.65 -16.79
N ILE A 898 -66.00 -1.32 -16.70
CA ILE A 898 -67.32 -0.58 -16.66
C ILE A 898 -68.15 -0.30 -15.35
N ARG A 899 -68.62 0.98 -15.26
CA ARG A 899 -69.82 1.62 -14.61
C ARG A 899 -69.94 1.97 -13.09
N ASN A 900 -69.99 3.29 -12.84
CA ASN A 900 -71.10 4.15 -12.31
C ASN A 900 -71.77 3.98 -10.91
N VAL A 901 -72.47 5.09 -10.53
CA VAL A 901 -73.59 5.27 -9.56
C VAL A 901 -73.18 5.68 -8.12
N SER A 902 -73.89 6.55 -7.36
CA SER A 902 -74.53 7.88 -7.61
C SER A 902 -74.97 8.55 -6.26
N MET A 903 -75.37 9.83 -6.30
CA MET A 903 -76.31 10.56 -5.37
C MET A 903 -75.99 10.75 -3.86
N GLY A 904 -76.40 11.90 -3.31
CA GLY A 904 -76.51 12.16 -1.86
C GLY A 904 -76.38 13.63 -1.44
N ASN A 905 -77.47 14.27 -0.98
CA ASN A 905 -77.50 15.66 -0.48
C ASN A 905 -77.55 15.71 1.06
N HIS A 906 -77.12 16.82 1.71
CA HIS A 906 -78.04 17.74 2.42
C HIS A 906 -77.40 19.01 3.05
N SER A 907 -78.29 20.00 3.20
CA SER A 907 -78.25 21.40 3.66
C SER A 907 -77.53 21.80 4.97
N LEU A 908 -76.72 22.88 4.86
CA LEU A 908 -76.79 24.20 5.55
C LEU A 908 -77.19 24.35 7.05
N GLY A 909 -76.43 25.21 7.75
CA GLY A 909 -76.83 25.92 8.99
C GLY A 909 -75.83 27.04 9.37
N ASN A 910 -76.31 28.27 9.62
CA ASN A 910 -75.48 29.47 9.89
C ASN A 910 -75.61 29.96 11.35
N LEU A 911 -74.58 30.66 11.86
CA LEU A 911 -74.71 31.68 12.92
C LEU A 911 -73.54 32.69 12.85
N SER A 912 -73.63 33.84 13.54
CA SER A 912 -73.14 35.11 13.00
C SER A 912 -72.41 36.08 13.95
N ILE A 913 -71.35 36.70 13.41
CA ILE A 913 -70.95 38.13 13.55
C ILE A 913 -70.62 38.70 14.95
N GLY A 914 -69.41 39.28 15.05
CA GLY A 914 -69.04 40.29 16.05
C GLY A 914 -67.83 41.10 15.56
N ASN A 915 -67.87 42.44 15.62
CA ASN A 915 -66.93 43.32 14.91
C ASN A 915 -66.72 44.63 15.69
N LEU A 916 -65.49 45.18 15.76
CA LEU A 916 -65.06 46.57 16.09
C LEU A 916 -63.57 46.57 16.53
N SER A 917 -62.74 47.59 16.30
CA SER A 917 -62.95 48.91 15.69
C SER A 917 -61.72 49.43 14.90
N MET A 918 -61.93 50.41 14.02
CA MET A 918 -60.89 51.19 13.31
C MET A 918 -60.85 52.65 13.78
N ARG A 919 -59.72 53.33 13.54
CA ARG A 919 -59.59 54.76 13.14
C ARG A 919 -58.11 55.01 12.75
N ASN A 920 -57.72 55.47 11.55
CA ASN A 920 -57.93 56.76 10.82
C ASN A 920 -56.59 57.55 10.77
N SER A 921 -56.26 58.40 9.79
CA SER A 921 -57.03 58.93 8.62
C SER A 921 -56.14 59.60 7.55
N SER A 922 -56.60 59.56 6.27
CA SER A 922 -56.48 60.59 5.18
C SER A 922 -55.09 61.05 4.68
N THR A 923 -54.85 61.44 3.41
CA THR A 923 -55.68 61.69 2.19
C THR A 923 -55.20 60.77 1.01
N GLY A 924 -55.26 61.04 -0.33
CA GLY A 924 -55.66 62.20 -1.16
C GLY A 924 -55.55 61.95 -2.69
N ASN A 925 -55.77 62.99 -3.53
CA ASN A 925 -55.78 62.95 -5.01
C ASN A 925 -54.49 63.53 -5.64
N SER A 926 -54.05 63.03 -6.83
CA SER A 926 -54.15 63.75 -8.14
C SER A 926 -53.15 63.30 -9.25
N SER A 927 -53.68 62.94 -10.43
CA SER A 927 -53.20 63.16 -11.82
C SER A 927 -51.71 63.10 -12.27
N ASN A 928 -51.51 62.42 -13.42
CA ASN A 928 -50.56 62.70 -14.53
C ASN A 928 -49.03 62.57 -14.33
N SER A 929 -48.45 61.51 -14.90
CA SER A 929 -47.65 61.60 -16.14
C SER A 929 -47.32 60.20 -16.70
N SER A 930 -46.93 60.12 -17.97
CA SER A 930 -46.76 58.87 -18.71
C SER A 930 -45.31 58.38 -18.78
N THR A 931 -45.08 57.06 -18.71
CA THR A 931 -44.53 56.26 -19.83
C THR A 931 -44.37 54.77 -19.51
N ASN A 932 -44.59 53.94 -20.55
CA ASN A 932 -44.14 52.57 -20.78
C ASN A 932 -44.43 51.44 -19.76
N ASN A 933 -45.24 50.49 -20.23
CA ASN A 933 -45.54 49.22 -19.55
C ASN A 933 -44.32 48.27 -19.47
N CYS A 934 -44.26 47.47 -18.40
CA CYS A 934 -43.55 46.19 -18.35
C CYS A 934 -44.38 45.16 -17.56
N PRO A 935 -44.39 43.87 -17.95
CA PRO A 935 -45.37 42.90 -17.45
C PRO A 935 -45.08 42.37 -16.03
N SER A 936 -46.14 41.93 -15.35
CA SER A 936 -46.19 41.52 -13.92
C SER A 936 -45.58 40.13 -13.62
N SER A 937 -44.34 39.89 -14.06
CA SER A 937 -43.73 38.55 -14.10
C SER A 937 -42.87 38.14 -12.88
N PHE A 938 -42.55 39.03 -11.94
CA PHE A 938 -41.51 38.80 -10.91
C PHE A 938 -41.99 38.26 -9.54
N ASN A 939 -43.25 37.84 -9.40
CA ASN A 939 -43.87 37.59 -8.08
C ASN A 939 -43.46 36.29 -7.33
N HIS A 940 -42.54 35.47 -7.85
CA HIS A 940 -42.16 34.23 -7.16
C HIS A 940 -41.17 34.47 -6.00
N PRO A 941 -41.37 33.90 -4.79
CA PRO A 941 -40.50 34.15 -3.63
C PRO A 941 -39.00 33.94 -3.86
N LEU A 942 -38.62 32.88 -4.59
CA LEU A 942 -37.21 32.62 -4.92
C LEU A 942 -36.62 33.63 -5.92
N SER A 943 -37.44 34.28 -6.75
CA SER A 943 -36.94 35.35 -7.64
C SER A 943 -36.48 36.55 -6.82
N LYS A 944 -37.31 37.02 -5.88
CA LYS A 944 -36.96 38.09 -4.94
C LYS A 944 -35.73 37.72 -4.10
N MET A 945 -35.68 36.49 -3.58
CA MET A 945 -34.49 35.97 -2.86
C MET A 945 -33.22 36.04 -3.72
N ILE A 946 -33.28 35.68 -5.01
CA ILE A 946 -32.13 35.74 -5.94
C ILE A 946 -31.71 37.19 -6.20
N GLN A 947 -32.64 38.12 -6.42
CA GLN A 947 -32.35 39.55 -6.55
C GLN A 947 -31.62 40.09 -5.32
N ASN A 948 -32.06 39.72 -4.10
CA ASN A 948 -31.44 40.12 -2.84
C ASN A 948 -30.01 39.56 -2.62
N THR A 949 -29.53 38.63 -3.46
CA THR A 949 -28.12 38.18 -3.41
C THR A 949 -27.15 39.14 -4.09
N CYS A 950 -27.64 40.14 -4.83
CA CYS A 950 -26.86 41.15 -5.56
C CYS A 950 -25.76 40.53 -6.45
N GLY A 951 -26.03 39.41 -7.12
CA GLY A 951 -25.09 38.75 -8.02
C GLY A 951 -23.96 37.95 -7.35
N SER A 952 -24.06 37.68 -6.04
CA SER A 952 -23.05 36.88 -5.32
C SER A 952 -23.11 35.37 -5.62
N LEU A 953 -24.22 34.88 -6.20
CA LEU A 953 -24.42 33.48 -6.60
C LEU A 953 -23.51 33.03 -7.75
N LYS A 954 -22.92 31.84 -7.61
CA LYS A 954 -22.01 31.22 -8.61
C LYS A 954 -22.32 29.75 -8.92
N ASP A 955 -23.04 29.05 -8.03
CA ASP A 955 -23.48 27.65 -8.21
C ASP A 955 -24.99 27.58 -7.90
N ILE A 956 -25.82 27.48 -8.94
CA ILE A 956 -27.29 27.41 -8.84
C ILE A 956 -27.78 26.07 -9.37
N ARG A 957 -28.62 25.34 -8.61
CA ARG A 957 -29.12 24.01 -9.03
C ARG A 957 -30.60 23.83 -8.78
N LEU A 958 -31.39 23.66 -9.84
CA LEU A 958 -32.86 23.69 -9.87
C LEU A 958 -33.38 22.43 -10.62
N GLY A 959 -33.41 21.28 -9.94
CA GLY A 959 -33.56 19.96 -10.59
C GLY A 959 -34.90 19.24 -10.35
N ARG A 960 -35.50 18.68 -11.41
CA ARG A 960 -36.82 17.99 -11.39
C ARG A 960 -36.78 16.61 -10.70
N LYS A 961 -37.89 16.30 -10.01
CA LYS A 961 -38.44 15.02 -9.48
C LYS A 961 -37.54 13.92 -8.86
N VAL A 962 -38.05 13.35 -7.77
CA VAL A 962 -37.85 11.94 -7.37
C VAL A 962 -38.98 11.10 -8.00
N TRP A 963 -38.67 9.86 -8.38
CA TRP A 963 -39.64 8.77 -8.33
C TRP A 963 -39.01 7.57 -7.63
N ASN A 964 -39.58 7.16 -6.50
CA ASN A 964 -39.59 5.76 -6.09
C ASN A 964 -40.69 5.52 -5.04
N VAL A 965 -41.95 5.68 -5.48
CA VAL A 965 -43.14 5.17 -4.78
C VAL A 965 -43.86 4.30 -5.80
N ARG A 966 -44.10 3.02 -5.48
CA ARG A 966 -44.91 2.14 -6.33
C ARG A 966 -46.32 2.72 -6.40
N ARG A 967 -46.81 3.07 -7.59
CA ARG A 967 -48.23 3.38 -7.80
C ARG A 967 -49.02 2.09 -8.00
N PRO A 968 -50.26 1.99 -7.50
CA PRO A 968 -51.23 1.04 -8.03
C PRO A 968 -51.50 1.35 -9.52
N PRO A 969 -51.75 0.34 -10.37
CA PRO A 969 -52.15 0.56 -11.75
C PRO A 969 -53.57 1.17 -11.80
N GLY A 970 -53.75 2.28 -12.54
CA GLY A 970 -55.07 2.86 -12.83
C GLY A 970 -55.12 4.39 -12.91
N SER A 971 -54.30 5.12 -12.14
CA SER A 971 -54.43 6.59 -12.04
C SER A 971 -53.80 7.35 -13.23
N ILE A 972 -54.57 7.58 -14.30
CA ILE A 972 -54.17 8.51 -15.37
C ILE A 972 -54.34 9.95 -14.89
N ALA A 973 -53.27 10.54 -14.37
CA ALA A 973 -53.21 11.95 -14.00
C ALA A 973 -51.92 12.58 -14.56
N ARG A 974 -52.06 13.41 -15.61
CA ARG A 974 -50.96 14.26 -16.10
C ARG A 974 -50.62 15.28 -15.00
N GLY A 975 -49.33 15.40 -14.70
CA GLY A 975 -48.84 16.05 -13.46
C GLY A 975 -47.40 16.53 -13.58
N SER A 976 -47.13 17.30 -14.63
CA SER A 976 -45.98 18.21 -14.72
C SER A 976 -46.18 19.34 -13.71
N GLY A 977 -45.39 19.30 -12.63
CA GLY A 977 -45.11 20.45 -11.79
C GLY A 977 -43.67 20.82 -12.11
N ASP A 978 -43.50 21.75 -13.04
CA ASP A 978 -42.23 21.90 -13.75
C ASP A 978 -41.48 23.10 -13.19
N PHE A 979 -40.63 22.77 -12.22
CA PHE A 979 -39.74 23.68 -11.52
C PHE A 979 -38.35 23.63 -12.17
N PRO A 980 -37.66 24.77 -12.36
CA PRO A 980 -38.03 26.12 -11.90
C PRO A 980 -39.05 26.82 -12.80
N PRO A 981 -39.93 27.69 -12.25
CA PRO A 981 -40.82 28.51 -13.07
C PRO A 981 -40.03 29.54 -13.89
N SER A 982 -40.53 29.92 -15.05
CA SER A 982 -39.83 30.79 -16.03
C SER A 982 -39.36 32.12 -15.44
N SER A 983 -40.11 32.69 -14.49
CA SER A 983 -39.74 33.92 -13.75
C SER A 983 -38.49 33.77 -12.88
N VAL A 984 -38.11 32.56 -12.46
CA VAL A 984 -36.86 32.30 -11.74
C VAL A 984 -35.67 32.28 -12.70
N LEU A 985 -35.77 31.64 -13.87
CA LEU A 985 -34.68 31.68 -14.86
C LEU A 985 -34.45 33.08 -15.43
N LEU A 986 -35.53 33.82 -15.75
CA LEU A 986 -35.43 35.22 -16.16
C LEU A 986 -34.77 36.09 -15.09
N THR A 987 -35.03 35.82 -13.81
CA THR A 987 -34.37 36.54 -12.72
C THR A 987 -32.89 36.19 -12.62
N ILE A 988 -32.48 34.95 -12.90
CA ILE A 988 -31.07 34.52 -12.88
C ILE A 988 -30.29 35.14 -14.05
N SER A 989 -30.84 35.18 -15.27
CA SER A 989 -30.15 35.80 -16.42
C SER A 989 -29.88 37.29 -16.22
N ILE A 990 -30.80 38.01 -15.55
CA ILE A 990 -30.64 39.41 -15.19
C ILE A 990 -29.71 39.59 -13.97
N SER A 991 -29.85 38.76 -12.94
CA SER A 991 -29.27 39.03 -11.61
C SER A 991 -27.94 38.32 -11.33
N CYS A 992 -27.46 37.41 -12.19
CA CYS A 992 -26.29 36.55 -11.92
C CYS A 992 -25.28 36.47 -13.09
N PRO A 993 -24.71 37.59 -13.58
CA PRO A 993 -23.80 37.61 -14.74
C PRO A 993 -22.48 36.82 -14.55
N HIS A 994 -22.10 36.53 -13.30
CA HIS A 994 -20.90 35.77 -12.94
C HIS A 994 -21.19 34.32 -12.52
N LEU A 995 -22.33 33.76 -12.96
CA LEU A 995 -22.70 32.37 -12.72
C LEU A 995 -21.66 31.41 -13.33
N ASN A 996 -21.21 30.44 -12.54
CA ASN A 996 -20.15 29.49 -12.94
C ASN A 996 -20.71 28.09 -13.22
N LEU A 997 -21.66 27.64 -12.39
CA LEU A 997 -22.46 26.44 -12.61
C LEU A 997 -23.95 26.77 -12.58
N ILE A 998 -24.67 26.26 -13.59
CA ILE A 998 -26.12 26.10 -13.53
C ILE A 998 -26.51 24.64 -13.73
N GLU A 999 -27.44 24.17 -12.89
CA GLU A 999 -28.17 22.93 -13.10
C GLU A 999 -29.66 23.25 -13.21
N THR A 1000 -30.34 22.83 -14.28
CA THR A 1000 -31.77 23.13 -14.48
C THR A 1000 -32.54 21.97 -15.13
N HIS A 1001 -33.87 22.02 -15.03
CA HIS A 1001 -34.75 21.35 -15.97
C HIS A 1001 -35.08 22.27 -17.16
N ILE A 1002 -35.37 21.67 -18.32
CA ILE A 1002 -35.83 22.37 -19.53
C ILE A 1002 -37.11 21.69 -20.01
N SER A 1003 -38.22 22.44 -19.95
CA SER A 1003 -39.48 22.19 -20.66
C SER A 1003 -39.68 23.26 -21.73
N ARG A 1004 -40.63 23.05 -22.65
CA ARG A 1004 -40.89 23.98 -23.77
C ARG A 1004 -41.32 25.37 -23.30
N ASP A 1005 -42.05 25.49 -22.18
CA ASP A 1005 -42.47 26.76 -21.56
C ASP A 1005 -41.29 27.59 -21.00
N ILE A 1006 -40.20 26.92 -20.64
CA ILE A 1006 -39.00 27.50 -20.01
C ILE A 1006 -37.95 27.85 -21.07
N LEU A 1007 -37.96 27.18 -22.22
CA LEU A 1007 -36.92 27.23 -23.25
C LEU A 1007 -36.48 28.65 -23.67
N PRO A 1008 -37.36 29.63 -23.96
CA PRO A 1008 -36.91 30.97 -24.37
C PRO A 1008 -36.06 31.67 -23.30
N HIS A 1009 -36.46 31.52 -22.04
CA HIS A 1009 -35.78 32.09 -20.87
C HIS A 1009 -34.44 31.39 -20.62
N PHE A 1010 -34.36 30.08 -20.87
CA PHE A 1010 -33.12 29.31 -20.77
C PHE A 1010 -32.11 29.70 -21.86
N LEU A 1011 -32.54 29.91 -23.11
CA LEU A 1011 -31.64 30.35 -24.19
C LEU A 1011 -31.08 31.76 -23.92
N SER A 1012 -31.92 32.69 -23.44
CA SER A 1012 -31.49 34.02 -22.98
C SER A 1012 -30.49 33.97 -21.80
N LEU A 1013 -30.63 32.97 -20.91
CA LEU A 1013 -29.68 32.74 -19.82
C LEU A 1013 -28.30 32.31 -20.35
N LEU A 1014 -28.24 31.48 -21.38
CA LEU A 1014 -26.95 31.09 -21.99
C LEU A 1014 -26.23 32.25 -22.68
N GLU A 1015 -26.98 33.15 -23.34
CA GLU A 1015 -26.43 34.34 -24.02
C GLU A 1015 -25.87 35.37 -23.02
N THR A 1016 -26.53 35.54 -21.88
CA THR A 1016 -26.14 36.49 -20.82
C THR A 1016 -25.03 35.95 -19.91
N CYS A 1017 -25.07 34.67 -19.55
CA CYS A 1017 -24.14 34.07 -18.58
C CYS A 1017 -22.80 33.63 -19.20
N GLN A 1018 -22.08 34.55 -19.86
CA GLN A 1018 -20.80 34.28 -20.54
C GLN A 1018 -19.68 33.73 -19.63
N SER A 1019 -19.84 33.85 -18.31
CA SER A 1019 -18.91 33.31 -17.29
C SER A 1019 -19.05 31.79 -17.04
N LEU A 1020 -20.09 31.14 -17.58
CA LEU A 1020 -20.47 29.77 -17.23
C LEU A 1020 -19.42 28.73 -17.68
N GLN A 1021 -18.89 27.95 -16.73
CA GLN A 1021 -17.95 26.85 -17.00
C GLN A 1021 -18.59 25.46 -16.92
N GLN A 1022 -19.71 25.33 -16.20
CA GLN A 1022 -20.38 24.03 -15.99
C GLN A 1022 -21.90 24.16 -16.23
N LEU A 1023 -22.42 23.37 -17.17
CA LEU A 1023 -23.84 23.34 -17.54
C LEU A 1023 -24.38 21.93 -17.32
N HIS A 1024 -25.33 21.79 -16.41
CA HIS A 1024 -26.03 20.54 -16.15
C HIS A 1024 -27.50 20.69 -16.55
N ILE A 1025 -27.96 19.98 -17.57
CA ILE A 1025 -29.34 20.07 -18.05
C ILE A 1025 -30.06 18.73 -17.90
N SER A 1026 -31.32 18.80 -17.46
CA SER A 1026 -32.25 17.68 -17.52
C SER A 1026 -33.39 18.05 -18.47
N ILE A 1027 -33.70 17.18 -19.42
CA ILE A 1027 -34.51 17.53 -20.59
C ILE A 1027 -35.89 16.89 -20.48
N GLY A 1028 -36.94 17.66 -20.73
CA GLY A 1028 -38.32 17.16 -20.78
C GLY A 1028 -38.53 16.25 -21.99
N THR A 1029 -39.39 15.24 -21.84
CA THR A 1029 -39.67 14.24 -22.90
C THR A 1029 -40.22 14.86 -24.20
N GLU A 1030 -40.82 16.05 -24.12
CA GLU A 1030 -41.34 16.83 -25.25
C GLU A 1030 -40.27 17.52 -26.12
N LEU A 1031 -39.02 17.59 -25.63
CA LEU A 1031 -37.87 18.20 -26.33
C LEU A 1031 -36.81 17.16 -26.74
N MET A 1032 -37.03 15.88 -26.46
CA MET A 1032 -36.02 14.83 -26.72
C MET A 1032 -35.72 14.67 -28.22
N ASP A 1033 -36.74 14.72 -29.07
CA ASP A 1033 -36.64 14.52 -30.52
C ASP A 1033 -36.75 15.84 -31.33
N ASP A 1034 -36.60 17.00 -30.67
CA ASP A 1034 -36.74 18.34 -31.27
C ASP A 1034 -35.41 18.83 -31.87
N GLU A 1035 -35.23 18.67 -33.19
CA GLU A 1035 -34.00 19.05 -33.90
C GLU A 1035 -33.64 20.54 -33.73
N GLN A 1036 -34.64 21.43 -33.73
CA GLN A 1036 -34.41 22.88 -33.62
C GLN A 1036 -33.83 23.22 -32.24
N PHE A 1037 -34.42 22.67 -31.18
CA PHE A 1037 -33.90 22.77 -29.82
C PHE A 1037 -32.43 22.33 -29.72
N TRP A 1038 -32.08 21.17 -30.28
CA TRP A 1038 -30.71 20.64 -30.19
C TRP A 1038 -29.68 21.47 -30.97
N ARG A 1039 -30.03 21.94 -32.18
CA ARG A 1039 -29.16 22.81 -32.98
C ARG A 1039 -28.95 24.17 -32.33
N ASP A 1040 -29.99 24.78 -31.78
CA ASP A 1040 -29.87 26.10 -31.13
C ASP A 1040 -29.21 26.02 -29.76
N LEU A 1041 -29.41 24.94 -29.00
CA LEU A 1041 -28.61 24.64 -27.82
C LEU A 1041 -27.11 24.57 -28.18
N SER A 1042 -26.74 23.79 -29.20
CA SER A 1042 -25.36 23.64 -29.69
C SER A 1042 -24.69 24.98 -30.04
N ARG A 1043 -25.43 25.85 -30.76
CA ARG A 1043 -24.98 27.19 -31.17
C ARG A 1043 -24.81 28.17 -30.01
N LYS A 1044 -25.67 28.10 -28.98
CA LYS A 1044 -25.72 29.05 -27.87
C LYS A 1044 -24.91 28.61 -26.63
N LEU A 1045 -24.14 27.53 -26.69
CA LEU A 1045 -23.25 27.14 -25.59
C LEU A 1045 -22.18 28.23 -25.32
N PRO A 1046 -22.01 28.70 -24.06
CA PRO A 1046 -21.04 29.74 -23.73
C PRO A 1046 -19.59 29.36 -24.08
N GLN A 1047 -18.80 30.32 -24.57
CA GLN A 1047 -17.40 30.12 -24.98
C GLN A 1047 -16.45 29.66 -23.85
N ARG A 1048 -16.87 29.78 -22.59
CA ARG A 1048 -16.10 29.34 -21.40
C ARG A 1048 -16.58 27.98 -20.84
N LEU A 1049 -17.57 27.36 -21.47
CA LEU A 1049 -18.14 26.10 -21.01
C LEU A 1049 -17.16 24.94 -21.20
N LYS A 1050 -16.80 24.28 -20.09
CA LYS A 1050 -15.85 23.15 -20.03
C LYS A 1050 -16.51 21.83 -19.65
N ASN A 1051 -17.57 21.85 -18.84
CA ASN A 1051 -18.26 20.64 -18.38
C ASN A 1051 -19.74 20.68 -18.78
N LEU A 1052 -20.17 19.73 -19.61
CA LEU A 1052 -21.55 19.59 -20.06
C LEU A 1052 -22.12 18.25 -19.57
N MET A 1053 -23.11 18.31 -18.68
CA MET A 1053 -23.87 17.15 -18.20
C MET A 1053 -25.29 17.18 -18.76
N ILE A 1054 -25.70 16.09 -19.39
CA ILE A 1054 -27.01 15.95 -20.02
C ILE A 1054 -27.72 14.73 -19.42
N VAL A 1055 -28.84 15.00 -18.75
CA VAL A 1055 -29.70 14.01 -18.11
C VAL A 1055 -30.97 13.84 -18.92
N ILE A 1056 -30.97 12.83 -19.79
CA ILE A 1056 -32.16 12.36 -20.52
C ILE A 1056 -32.72 11.15 -19.75
N GLU A 1057 -34.05 11.11 -19.58
CA GLU A 1057 -34.74 9.98 -18.92
C GLU A 1057 -35.49 9.15 -19.96
N GLY A 1058 -34.80 8.15 -20.52
CA GLY A 1058 -35.35 7.25 -21.54
C GLY A 1058 -34.31 6.86 -22.59
N THR A 1059 -34.79 6.33 -23.71
CA THR A 1059 -34.04 6.17 -24.97
C THR A 1059 -34.18 7.42 -25.82
N PHE A 1060 -33.11 7.83 -26.50
CA PHE A 1060 -33.11 8.91 -27.50
C PHE A 1060 -32.32 8.47 -28.74
N TRP A 1061 -32.52 9.14 -29.87
CA TRP A 1061 -31.91 8.80 -31.15
C TRP A 1061 -30.43 9.22 -31.24
N LEU A 1062 -29.62 8.49 -32.03
CA LEU A 1062 -28.22 8.83 -32.32
C LEU A 1062 -28.05 10.26 -32.88
N MET A 1063 -29.03 10.73 -33.66
CA MET A 1063 -29.05 12.09 -34.25
C MET A 1063 -29.07 13.21 -33.20
N VAL A 1064 -29.58 12.96 -31.99
CA VAL A 1064 -29.52 13.94 -30.89
C VAL A 1064 -28.07 14.30 -30.53
N VAL A 1065 -27.17 13.30 -30.52
CA VAL A 1065 -25.74 13.53 -30.23
C VAL A 1065 -25.06 14.22 -31.41
N HIS A 1066 -25.46 13.88 -32.64
CA HIS A 1066 -25.01 14.55 -33.86
C HIS A 1066 -25.37 16.05 -33.85
N TRP A 1067 -26.65 16.40 -33.72
CA TRP A 1067 -27.12 17.80 -33.71
C TRP A 1067 -26.48 18.64 -32.58
N LEU A 1068 -26.28 18.02 -31.41
CA LEU A 1068 -25.60 18.67 -30.27
C LEU A 1068 -24.12 18.97 -30.56
N LEU A 1069 -23.38 18.04 -31.18
CA LEU A 1069 -21.93 18.16 -31.34
C LEU A 1069 -21.49 18.79 -32.68
N GLU A 1070 -22.31 18.71 -33.73
CA GLU A 1070 -21.99 19.20 -35.08
C GLU A 1070 -21.55 20.68 -35.10
N ASN A 1071 -22.25 21.52 -34.35
CA ASN A 1071 -22.09 22.98 -34.34
C ASN A 1071 -21.48 23.52 -33.03
N CYS A 1072 -21.01 22.63 -32.13
CA CYS A 1072 -20.53 23.02 -30.81
C CYS A 1072 -19.20 23.80 -30.89
N LYS A 1073 -19.25 25.09 -30.59
CA LYS A 1073 -18.07 25.98 -30.52
C LYS A 1073 -17.46 26.11 -29.12
N ALA A 1074 -18.05 25.48 -28.10
CA ALA A 1074 -17.55 25.51 -26.73
C ALA A 1074 -16.35 24.55 -26.54
N PRO A 1075 -15.30 24.94 -25.80
CA PRO A 1075 -14.14 24.10 -25.52
C PRO A 1075 -14.44 23.09 -24.39
N LEU A 1076 -15.36 22.17 -24.65
CA LEU A 1076 -15.77 21.13 -23.71
C LEU A 1076 -14.57 20.23 -23.36
N GLU A 1077 -14.24 20.13 -22.07
CA GLU A 1077 -13.24 19.22 -21.51
C GLU A 1077 -13.87 17.91 -21.01
N ILE A 1078 -15.13 17.99 -20.54
CA ILE A 1078 -15.88 16.88 -19.95
C ILE A 1078 -17.31 16.84 -20.52
N LEU A 1079 -17.74 15.67 -20.99
CA LEU A 1079 -19.11 15.38 -21.42
C LEU A 1079 -19.70 14.23 -20.58
N GLN A 1080 -20.93 14.40 -20.07
CA GLN A 1080 -21.53 13.46 -19.11
C GLN A 1080 -22.98 13.08 -19.46
N PHE A 1081 -23.26 11.78 -19.51
CA PHE A 1081 -24.58 11.18 -19.73
C PHE A 1081 -24.96 10.20 -18.60
N PRO A 1082 -25.15 10.68 -17.35
CA PRO A 1082 -25.15 9.83 -16.15
C PRO A 1082 -26.40 8.94 -15.95
N ARG A 1083 -27.46 9.09 -16.77
CA ARG A 1083 -28.66 8.21 -16.75
C ARG A 1083 -28.94 7.51 -18.08
N SER A 1084 -28.19 7.82 -19.13
CA SER A 1084 -28.45 7.36 -20.51
C SER A 1084 -27.99 5.91 -20.74
N GLY A 1085 -28.81 4.95 -20.33
CA GLY A 1085 -28.51 3.52 -20.54
C GLY A 1085 -28.59 3.04 -21.99
N CYS A 1086 -29.12 3.85 -22.89
CA CYS A 1086 -29.26 3.54 -24.31
C CYS A 1086 -27.96 3.65 -25.12
N ILE A 1087 -26.92 4.29 -24.59
CA ILE A 1087 -25.63 4.48 -25.28
C ILE A 1087 -24.96 3.12 -25.51
N ASP A 1088 -24.67 2.83 -26.77
CA ASP A 1088 -23.89 1.69 -27.27
C ASP A 1088 -22.65 2.17 -28.07
N ASP A 1089 -22.00 1.27 -28.80
CA ASP A 1089 -20.75 1.53 -29.50
C ASP A 1089 -20.90 2.48 -30.70
N GLU A 1090 -22.09 2.64 -31.31
CA GLU A 1090 -22.30 3.60 -32.39
C GLU A 1090 -22.29 5.04 -31.85
N TYR A 1091 -22.99 5.26 -30.73
CA TYR A 1091 -22.96 6.53 -29.99
C TYR A 1091 -21.54 6.86 -29.53
N LEU A 1092 -20.78 5.86 -29.06
CA LEU A 1092 -19.40 6.07 -28.63
C LEU A 1092 -18.47 6.38 -29.82
N SER A 1093 -18.61 5.68 -30.94
CA SER A 1093 -17.88 5.95 -32.19
C SER A 1093 -18.08 7.40 -32.64
N LEU A 1094 -19.34 7.83 -32.74
CA LEU A 1094 -19.71 9.21 -33.09
C LEU A 1094 -19.11 10.23 -32.11
N ILE A 1095 -19.20 9.98 -30.79
CA ILE A 1095 -18.59 10.84 -29.77
C ILE A 1095 -17.06 10.92 -29.93
N THR A 1096 -16.37 9.81 -30.24
CA THR A 1096 -14.91 9.81 -30.46
C THR A 1096 -14.50 10.57 -31.73
N GLN A 1097 -15.32 10.55 -32.79
CA GLN A 1097 -15.11 11.33 -34.01
C GLN A 1097 -15.22 12.83 -33.74
N TYR A 1098 -16.17 13.28 -32.90
CA TYR A 1098 -16.24 14.68 -32.48
C TYR A 1098 -15.13 15.07 -31.50
N ALA A 1099 -14.71 14.17 -30.60
CA ALA A 1099 -13.61 14.42 -29.68
C ALA A 1099 -12.27 14.71 -30.41
N SER A 1100 -11.93 13.90 -31.42
CA SER A 1100 -10.70 14.10 -32.21
C SER A 1100 -10.72 15.39 -33.05
N ARG A 1101 -11.90 15.82 -33.51
CA ARG A 1101 -12.11 17.13 -34.18
C ARG A 1101 -11.95 18.31 -33.22
N LEU A 1102 -12.51 18.21 -32.00
CA LEU A 1102 -12.49 19.30 -31.01
C LEU A 1102 -11.18 19.42 -30.23
N ARG A 1103 -10.42 18.33 -30.06
CA ARG A 1103 -9.14 18.21 -29.32
C ARG A 1103 -9.11 18.66 -27.85
N THR A 1104 -10.18 19.31 -27.38
CA THR A 1104 -10.38 19.79 -26.00
C THR A 1104 -11.08 18.74 -25.12
N LEU A 1105 -11.93 17.90 -25.72
CA LEU A 1105 -12.75 16.93 -25.01
C LEU A 1105 -11.92 15.73 -24.55
N LYS A 1106 -11.65 15.70 -23.24
CA LYS A 1106 -10.70 14.77 -22.61
C LYS A 1106 -11.37 13.69 -21.79
N ARG A 1107 -12.57 13.93 -21.24
CA ARG A 1107 -13.23 12.96 -20.34
C ARG A 1107 -14.68 12.71 -20.71
N LEU A 1108 -15.07 11.44 -20.63
CA LEU A 1108 -16.44 10.98 -20.86
C LEU A 1108 -16.99 10.30 -19.59
N ALA A 1109 -18.20 10.67 -19.16
CA ALA A 1109 -18.87 10.01 -18.05
C ALA A 1109 -20.18 9.37 -18.51
N LEU A 1110 -20.28 8.04 -18.40
CA LEU A 1110 -21.42 7.24 -18.85
C LEU A 1110 -22.22 6.66 -17.67
N ALA A 1111 -23.46 6.24 -17.91
CA ALA A 1111 -24.27 5.56 -16.90
C ALA A 1111 -23.69 4.18 -16.49
N LYS A 1112 -24.03 3.67 -15.29
CA LYS A 1112 -23.53 2.34 -14.81
C LYS A 1112 -24.01 1.16 -15.66
N ARG A 1113 -25.08 1.33 -16.44
CA ARG A 1113 -25.69 0.31 -17.32
C ARG A 1113 -25.85 0.87 -18.74
N THR A 1114 -24.73 1.08 -19.43
CA THR A 1114 -24.72 1.30 -20.89
C THR A 1114 -24.60 -0.03 -21.65
N LYS A 1115 -24.93 -0.02 -22.94
CA LYS A 1115 -24.76 -1.16 -23.85
C LYS A 1115 -23.33 -1.27 -24.45
N VAL A 1116 -22.52 -0.24 -24.29
CA VAL A 1116 -21.13 -0.14 -24.78
C VAL A 1116 -20.29 -1.37 -24.43
N THR A 1117 -19.64 -1.98 -25.42
CA THR A 1117 -18.80 -3.17 -25.24
C THR A 1117 -17.42 -2.81 -24.66
N ASN A 1118 -16.68 -3.82 -24.19
CA ASN A 1118 -15.30 -3.63 -23.74
C ASN A 1118 -14.34 -3.30 -24.91
N GLU A 1119 -14.69 -3.64 -26.15
CA GLU A 1119 -13.90 -3.26 -27.33
C GLU A 1119 -14.15 -1.81 -27.73
N GLY A 1120 -15.41 -1.37 -27.71
CA GLY A 1120 -15.79 0.04 -27.90
C GLY A 1120 -15.11 0.95 -26.88
N LEU A 1121 -15.08 0.56 -25.60
CA LEU A 1121 -14.32 1.27 -24.57
C LEU A 1121 -12.82 1.35 -24.89
N ARG A 1122 -12.18 0.24 -25.29
CA ARG A 1122 -10.74 0.21 -25.63
C ARG A 1122 -10.42 1.15 -26.79
N LYS A 1123 -11.25 1.18 -27.84
CA LYS A 1123 -11.10 2.09 -28.98
C LYS A 1123 -11.25 3.57 -28.56
N ALA A 1124 -12.19 3.88 -27.68
CA ALA A 1124 -12.38 5.24 -27.18
C ALA A 1124 -11.26 5.73 -26.23
N LEU A 1125 -10.68 4.84 -25.42
CA LEU A 1125 -9.55 5.15 -24.53
C LEU A 1125 -8.24 5.53 -25.26
N VAL A 1126 -8.18 5.39 -26.59
CA VAL A 1126 -7.08 5.94 -27.41
C VAL A 1126 -7.19 7.46 -27.58
N ILE A 1127 -8.39 8.04 -27.38
CA ILE A 1127 -8.70 9.46 -27.64
C ILE A 1127 -9.07 10.21 -26.34
N PHE A 1128 -9.62 9.51 -25.33
CA PHE A 1128 -10.02 10.10 -24.05
C PHE A 1128 -8.99 9.82 -22.94
N ASP A 1129 -8.62 10.86 -22.17
CA ASP A 1129 -7.77 10.76 -20.97
C ASP A 1129 -8.41 9.86 -19.87
N ASP A 1130 -9.75 9.83 -19.79
CA ASP A 1130 -10.53 9.09 -18.77
C ASP A 1130 -11.96 8.81 -19.27
N ILE A 1131 -12.44 7.57 -19.13
CA ILE A 1131 -13.84 7.18 -19.39
C ILE A 1131 -14.41 6.53 -18.13
N SER A 1132 -15.20 7.29 -17.38
CA SER A 1132 -15.81 6.83 -16.13
C SER A 1132 -17.21 6.24 -16.37
N ARG A 1133 -17.52 5.12 -15.70
CA ARG A 1133 -18.89 4.63 -15.58
C ARG A 1133 -19.45 5.05 -14.20
N ASN A 1134 -20.37 6.00 -14.22
CA ASN A 1134 -21.19 6.45 -13.09
C ASN A 1134 -20.48 7.28 -11.99
N GLY A 1135 -19.46 8.07 -12.36
CA GLY A 1135 -18.86 9.07 -11.47
C GLY A 1135 -17.96 8.54 -10.36
N GLU A 1136 -17.74 7.23 -10.31
CA GLU A 1136 -16.61 6.61 -9.63
C GLU A 1136 -15.40 6.70 -10.60
N LEU A 1137 -14.29 7.27 -10.13
CA LEU A 1137 -13.03 7.36 -10.89
C LEU A 1137 -12.37 5.98 -11.00
N SER A 1138 -11.51 5.81 -12.01
CA SER A 1138 -10.69 4.62 -12.29
C SER A 1138 -11.48 3.31 -12.43
N ILE A 1139 -11.88 2.98 -13.67
CA ILE A 1139 -11.76 1.60 -14.14
C ILE A 1139 -10.36 1.47 -14.72
N GLU A 1140 -9.37 1.19 -13.87
CA GLU A 1140 -8.09 0.65 -14.34
C GLU A 1140 -8.37 -0.76 -14.86
N TYR A 1141 -8.59 -0.89 -16.17
CA TYR A 1141 -8.45 -2.17 -16.82
C TYR A 1141 -6.96 -2.54 -16.82
N GLU A 1142 -6.62 -3.68 -16.22
CA GLU A 1142 -5.31 -4.30 -16.41
C GLU A 1142 -5.09 -4.51 -17.92
N ILE A 1143 -4.16 -3.74 -18.49
CA ILE A 1143 -3.63 -3.99 -19.83
C ILE A 1143 -2.55 -5.07 -19.66
N ILE A 1144 -2.75 -6.17 -20.39
CA ILE A 1144 -1.92 -7.39 -20.39
C ILE A 1144 -0.60 -7.12 -21.09
#